data_AF-A0A7X8UMF2-F1
#
_entry.id   AF-A0A7X8UMF2-F1
#
_cell.length_a   1.000
_cell.length_b   1.000
_cell.length_c   1.000
_cell.angle_alpha   90.00
_cell.angle_beta   90.00
_cell.angle_gamma   90.00
#
_symmetry.space_group_name_H-M   'P 1'
#
loop_
_entity.id
_entity.type
_entity.pdbx_description
1 polymer ?
#
loop_
_entity_poly.entity_id
_entity_poly.type
_entity_poly.pdbx_seq_one_letter_code
_entity_poly.pdbx_strand_id
1 'polypeptide(L)'
;MNKTLFRSVFGILTVLVSATAGSLVAQTTAPVPPTQAAGAEMNLLLAGLEEALAGDFQEAQQKLSSGTGQATRPSGLLDPVAAMLADYMKVSERWRLRRANEFEINAARVRNCLLANEHLAELTAQGLHKTVRENMKGIRQGFQEWPSAEQFSEAWDEDLESLQKKALDAARSQSEAIAKLSAVFAGQDGPYAKTLLSLAEQTQVCVNAYDKAWAQAQVRQVDERRASAAAIRNAEDDLLDAIASLDAFTSDQPLRSALPYARLAKLISFDPNDMSQYTWYGELISRVKQRAQEAAQEGKWYEALASYNGLAELEDGNEEYRMQAKVARRHVRVLGLYANGEDDADEAAEVKDDAADTSEEMRWTDMVRGIDADIVHRVIAQLDEQYVQAVDYRKLSQGALECIRVLATTERASASFPKLADKQAREKFVAAIDREADNIRRKDRVDYTDLTILLNTLLRESQRSVEIPVSVMAMEFTDGFLDELDRFSSMIWPADLDDFTKQTMGEFYGVGIQIGKEENEPLKVITPLANSPALHAGIKTGDMILKVDGVPTDTIAVDKLVRMITGPRGTKVTLTVRPRGEKEPREVVLVRDEIQIRTVKGWKLLPGGNGDNWDFMLDKDAGIAYIRIIQFTDTTPRDLASALEKLKRNGVNSLIVDLRYNPGGLLEASRLVADEFVTGGRIVSTKGRQNRGRTYDATPSGAYTDGDLVVLVNEMSASAAEILSGAMRDWNRAIVVGQRTFGKGSVQNVIQIPRHPNARLKLTTAYYYLPSGRLLHRKDGEKDWGVDPHVEVVMTPREQKNWLDLRRKTDLLMDVDVEELDKDLADEYKADLPLNTAVLLLKLKQIQANSIAAVARAGNN
;
A
#
# COMPACT_ATOMS: atom_id res chain seq x y z
N MET A 1 15.65 21.38 11.70
CA MET A 1 15.82 22.85 11.57
C MET A 1 14.53 23.62 11.20
N ASN A 2 13.35 22.97 11.06
CA ASN A 2 12.11 23.61 10.60
C ASN A 2 11.23 24.29 11.67
N LYS A 3 11.51 24.14 12.98
CA LYS A 3 10.70 24.76 14.04
C LYS A 3 10.86 26.28 14.16
N THR A 4 11.94 26.84 13.61
CA THR A 4 12.29 28.26 13.80
C THR A 4 11.69 29.16 12.72
N LEU A 5 11.55 28.69 11.47
CA LEU A 5 11.02 29.53 10.37
C LEU A 5 9.50 29.77 10.47
N PHE A 6 8.73 28.82 11.00
CA PHE A 6 7.29 28.98 11.20
C PHE A 6 6.97 30.05 12.26
N ARG A 7 7.84 30.22 13.26
CA ARG A 7 7.72 31.24 14.31
C ARG A 7 8.04 32.66 13.84
N SER A 8 8.78 32.83 12.74
CA SER A 8 9.31 34.13 12.34
C SER A 8 8.38 34.98 11.46
N VAL A 9 7.40 34.36 10.79
CA VAL A 9 6.49 35.10 9.87
C VAL A 9 5.20 35.55 10.56
N PHE A 10 4.76 34.85 11.63
CA PHE A 10 3.56 35.22 12.39
C PHE A 10 3.83 36.13 13.61
N GLY A 11 5.08 36.23 14.08
CA GLY A 11 5.44 37.07 15.23
C GLY A 11 5.37 38.58 15.02
N ILE A 12 5.07 39.06 13.80
CA ILE A 12 5.12 40.50 13.47
C ILE A 12 3.79 41.23 13.76
N LEU A 13 2.68 40.53 13.98
CA LEU A 13 1.41 41.18 14.37
C LEU A 13 1.22 41.37 15.89
N THR A 14 2.04 40.77 16.74
CA THR A 14 1.83 40.76 18.21
C THR A 14 2.63 41.83 18.96
N VAL A 15 3.45 42.65 18.29
CA VAL A 15 4.44 43.54 18.96
C VAL A 15 3.99 45.00 19.13
N LEU A 16 2.76 45.39 18.75
CA LEU A 16 2.34 46.80 18.81
C LEU A 16 1.40 47.22 19.95
N VAL A 17 1.18 46.40 21.00
CA VAL A 17 0.30 46.80 22.13
C VAL A 17 0.96 46.77 23.52
N SER A 18 2.18 46.27 23.68
CA SER A 18 2.80 46.08 25.01
C SER A 18 4.00 46.99 25.26
N ALA A 19 3.76 48.29 25.42
CA ALA A 19 4.76 49.21 25.96
C ALA A 19 4.11 50.33 26.79
N THR A 20 3.75 50.04 28.04
CA THR A 20 3.94 50.95 29.19
C THR A 20 3.61 50.25 30.51
N ALA A 21 4.37 50.61 31.54
CA ALA A 21 4.18 50.36 32.99
C ALA A 21 4.74 49.06 33.57
N GLY A 22 5.98 49.17 34.07
CA GLY A 22 6.51 48.32 35.13
C GLY A 22 6.28 48.93 36.52
N SER A 23 6.19 48.01 37.50
CA SER A 23 6.39 48.15 38.96
C SER A 23 5.41 48.96 39.81
N LEU A 24 4.54 48.28 40.57
CA LEU A 24 4.66 48.12 42.04
C LEU A 24 3.63 47.09 42.55
N VAL A 25 4.05 46.21 43.47
CA VAL A 25 3.20 45.21 44.13
C VAL A 25 2.40 45.88 45.24
N ALA A 26 1.06 45.77 45.17
CA ALA A 26 0.19 45.78 46.34
C ALA A 26 -1.01 44.86 46.05
N GLN A 27 -1.23 43.88 46.93
CA GLN A 27 -2.41 43.00 46.92
C GLN A 27 -3.67 43.86 46.97
N THR A 28 -4.35 43.97 45.84
CA THR A 28 -5.74 44.40 45.76
C THR A 28 -6.42 43.45 44.78
N THR A 29 -7.37 42.65 45.29
CA THR A 29 -8.32 41.89 44.46
C THR A 29 -9.31 42.88 43.86
N ALA A 30 -8.86 43.66 42.88
CA ALA A 30 -9.75 44.43 42.02
C ALA A 30 -10.21 43.51 40.87
N PRO A 31 -11.51 43.43 40.56
CA PRO A 31 -11.98 42.67 39.41
C PRO A 31 -11.35 43.23 38.14
N VAL A 32 -10.72 42.37 37.34
CA VAL A 32 -10.25 42.71 35.99
C VAL A 32 -11.44 43.28 35.22
N PRO A 33 -11.32 44.46 34.57
CA PRO A 33 -12.42 45.02 33.81
C PRO A 33 -12.85 44.03 32.72
N PRO A 34 -14.16 43.86 32.46
CA PRO A 34 -14.70 42.80 31.62
C PRO A 34 -14.11 42.77 30.20
N THR A 35 -13.63 43.90 29.68
CA THR A 35 -12.94 44.03 28.38
C THR A 35 -11.53 43.43 28.37
N GLN A 36 -10.76 43.55 29.47
CA GLN A 36 -9.43 42.92 29.58
C GLN A 36 -9.53 41.41 29.81
N ALA A 37 -10.54 40.96 30.57
CA ALA A 37 -10.81 39.54 30.78
C ALA A 37 -11.22 38.85 29.46
N ALA A 38 -12.08 39.50 28.65
CA ALA A 38 -12.45 39.02 27.32
C ALA A 38 -11.25 38.92 26.36
N GLY A 39 -10.34 39.90 26.39
CA GLY A 39 -9.13 39.89 25.56
C GLY A 39 -8.13 38.79 25.95
N ALA A 40 -7.94 38.54 27.24
CA ALA A 40 -7.09 37.45 27.73
C ALA A 40 -7.65 36.06 27.37
N GLU A 41 -8.97 35.89 27.47
CA GLU A 41 -9.68 34.66 27.10
C GLU A 41 -9.52 34.36 25.60
N MET A 42 -9.72 35.37 24.75
CA MET A 42 -9.58 35.25 23.31
C MET A 42 -8.15 34.94 22.88
N ASN A 43 -7.15 35.56 23.51
CA ASN A 43 -5.74 35.26 23.25
C ASN A 43 -5.39 33.82 23.62
N LEU A 44 -5.91 33.32 24.75
CA LEU A 44 -5.72 31.92 25.15
C LEU A 44 -6.39 30.95 24.16
N LEU A 45 -7.61 31.27 23.69
CA LEU A 45 -8.31 30.49 22.68
C LEU A 45 -7.50 30.42 21.38
N LEU A 46 -7.05 31.56 20.86
CA LEU A 46 -6.27 31.61 19.62
C LEU A 46 -4.95 30.85 19.74
N ALA A 47 -4.24 31.00 20.87
CA ALA A 47 -3.00 30.27 21.12
C ALA A 47 -3.22 28.74 21.21
N GLY A 48 -4.33 28.29 21.81
CA GLY A 48 -4.68 26.86 21.84
C GLY A 48 -5.07 26.32 20.46
N LEU A 49 -5.82 27.10 19.67
CA LEU A 49 -6.18 26.75 18.29
C LEU A 49 -4.96 26.67 17.39
N GLU A 50 -3.98 27.57 17.55
CA GLU A 50 -2.71 27.54 16.81
C GLU A 50 -1.94 26.24 17.04
N GLU A 51 -1.80 25.79 18.30
CA GLU A 51 -1.13 24.51 18.61
C GLU A 51 -1.91 23.32 18.03
N ALA A 52 -3.23 23.32 18.15
CA ALA A 52 -4.06 22.23 17.62
C ALA A 52 -3.99 22.15 16.09
N LEU A 53 -4.02 23.28 15.38
CA LEU A 53 -3.89 23.33 13.91
C LEU A 53 -2.47 22.96 13.43
N ALA A 54 -1.47 23.09 14.29
CA ALA A 54 -0.13 22.56 14.07
C ALA A 54 -0.01 21.05 14.39
N GLY A 55 -1.08 20.41 14.88
CA GLY A 55 -1.11 19.00 15.26
C GLY A 55 -0.68 18.71 16.70
N ASP A 56 -0.34 19.72 17.50
CA ASP A 56 0.04 19.56 18.91
C ASP A 56 -1.19 19.60 19.82
N PHE A 57 -2.03 18.56 19.70
CA PHE A 57 -3.30 18.48 20.41
C PHE A 57 -3.14 18.40 21.94
N GLN A 58 -2.02 17.83 22.41
CA GLN A 58 -1.72 17.73 23.84
C GLN A 58 -1.37 19.11 24.42
N GLU A 59 -0.49 19.86 23.77
CA GLU A 59 -0.16 21.23 24.19
C GLU A 59 -1.39 22.14 24.09
N ALA A 60 -2.18 22.02 23.01
CA ALA A 60 -3.43 22.75 22.85
C ALA A 60 -4.40 22.49 24.02
N GLN A 61 -4.60 21.22 24.39
CA GLN A 61 -5.45 20.85 25.51
C GLN A 61 -4.93 21.43 26.83
N GLN A 62 -3.63 21.29 27.11
CA GLN A 62 -3.02 21.81 28.34
C GLN A 62 -3.19 23.33 28.47
N LYS A 63 -2.93 24.07 27.38
CA LYS A 63 -3.13 25.52 27.34
C LYS A 63 -4.57 25.90 27.63
N LEU A 64 -5.52 25.27 26.94
CA LEU A 64 -6.93 25.61 27.07
C LEU A 64 -7.50 25.23 28.45
N SER A 65 -7.08 24.08 29.00
CA SER A 65 -7.47 23.63 30.35
C SER A 65 -6.87 24.48 31.47
N SER A 66 -5.71 25.12 31.27
CA SER A 66 -5.15 26.03 32.27
C SER A 66 -6.02 27.28 32.52
N GLY A 67 -6.91 27.60 31.57
CA GLY A 67 -7.88 28.68 31.69
C GLY A 67 -9.25 28.28 32.24
N THR A 68 -9.60 26.98 32.29
CA THR A 68 -10.95 26.47 32.66
C THR A 68 -11.19 26.51 34.17
N GLY A 69 -11.62 27.66 34.71
CA GLY A 69 -11.91 27.76 36.14
C GLY A 69 -12.48 29.08 36.71
N GLN A 70 -12.84 30.09 35.90
CA GLN A 70 -13.40 31.35 36.43
C GLN A 70 -14.81 31.65 35.92
N ALA A 71 -15.72 31.93 36.87
CA ALA A 71 -17.17 31.90 36.73
C ALA A 71 -17.83 33.06 35.95
N THR A 72 -17.11 33.80 35.14
CA THR A 72 -17.68 34.87 34.28
C THR A 72 -16.88 34.98 32.98
N ARG A 73 -17.23 34.18 31.98
CA ARG A 73 -16.61 34.20 30.64
C ARG A 73 -17.53 34.85 29.60
N PRO A 74 -17.12 35.95 28.93
CA PRO A 74 -17.92 36.61 27.91
C PRO A 74 -18.00 35.89 26.54
N SER A 75 -17.12 34.93 26.20
CA SER A 75 -17.11 34.29 24.86
C SER A 75 -17.87 32.96 24.76
N GLY A 76 -17.87 32.13 25.81
CA GLY A 76 -18.48 30.80 25.82
C GLY A 76 -17.83 29.75 24.90
N LEU A 77 -16.73 30.08 24.19
CA LEU A 77 -16.11 29.22 23.16
C LEU A 77 -14.96 28.34 23.67
N LEU A 78 -14.30 28.71 24.77
CA LEU A 78 -13.18 27.94 25.33
C LEU A 78 -13.58 26.53 25.77
N ASP A 79 -14.69 26.39 26.49
CA ASP A 79 -15.13 25.09 27.03
C ASP A 79 -15.55 24.11 25.92
N PRO A 80 -16.31 24.52 24.88
CA PRO A 80 -16.57 23.67 23.71
C PRO A 80 -15.30 23.19 22.99
N VAL A 81 -14.32 24.08 22.77
CA VAL A 81 -13.06 23.70 22.09
C VAL A 81 -12.25 22.73 22.96
N ALA A 82 -12.15 23.01 24.26
CA ALA A 82 -11.48 22.11 25.20
C ALA A 82 -12.16 20.74 25.26
N ALA A 83 -13.49 20.68 25.22
CA ALA A 83 -14.27 19.44 25.18
C ALA A 83 -14.02 18.66 23.88
N MET A 84 -14.04 19.34 22.71
CA MET A 84 -13.73 18.72 21.42
C MET A 84 -12.33 18.08 21.40
N LEU A 85 -11.33 18.80 21.91
CA LEU A 85 -9.96 18.28 22.03
C LEU A 85 -9.89 17.11 23.02
N ALA A 86 -10.57 17.19 24.16
CA ALA A 86 -10.61 16.10 25.12
C ALA A 86 -11.23 14.83 24.55
N ASP A 87 -12.31 14.95 23.77
CA ASP A 87 -12.95 13.80 23.12
C ASP A 87 -12.07 13.21 22.02
N TYR A 88 -11.43 14.05 21.21
CA TYR A 88 -10.43 13.59 20.24
C TYR A 88 -9.28 12.86 20.92
N MET A 89 -8.74 13.38 22.03
CA MET A 89 -7.64 12.74 22.77
C MET A 89 -8.03 11.37 23.32
N LYS A 90 -9.28 11.16 23.76
CA LYS A 90 -9.77 9.83 24.16
C LYS A 90 -9.81 8.85 22.99
N VAL A 91 -10.20 9.32 21.80
CA VAL A 91 -10.15 8.49 20.59
C VAL A 91 -8.70 8.17 20.25
N SER A 92 -7.84 9.19 20.14
CA SER A 92 -6.43 9.06 19.81
C SER A 92 -5.67 8.12 20.76
N GLU A 93 -5.95 8.16 22.07
CA GLU A 93 -5.27 7.26 23.03
C GLU A 93 -5.67 5.80 22.83
N ARG A 94 -6.94 5.51 22.47
CA ARG A 94 -7.36 4.14 22.14
C ARG A 94 -6.61 3.60 20.92
N TRP A 95 -6.41 4.43 19.90
CA TRP A 95 -5.61 4.09 18.73
C TRP A 95 -4.14 3.88 19.09
N ARG A 96 -3.58 4.76 19.94
CA ARG A 96 -2.21 4.62 20.45
C ARG A 96 -1.98 3.30 21.18
N LEU A 97 -2.94 2.89 22.03
CA LEU A 97 -2.89 1.62 22.74
C LEU A 97 -3.02 0.41 21.82
N ARG A 98 -3.91 0.46 20.80
CA ARG A 98 -4.01 -0.61 19.79
C ARG A 98 -2.72 -0.76 19.00
N ARG A 99 -2.15 0.34 18.53
CA ARG A 99 -0.83 0.36 17.86
C ARG A 99 0.25 -0.27 18.73
N ALA A 100 0.32 0.07 20.01
CA ALA A 100 1.28 -0.51 20.94
C ALA A 100 1.06 -2.02 21.16
N ASN A 101 -0.21 -2.46 21.23
CA ASN A 101 -0.54 -3.87 21.37
C ASN A 101 -0.17 -4.68 20.11
N GLU A 102 -0.50 -4.17 18.92
CA GLU A 102 -0.12 -4.81 17.65
C GLU A 102 1.40 -4.85 17.46
N PHE A 103 2.13 -3.83 17.92
CA PHE A 103 3.59 -3.84 17.96
C PHE A 103 4.10 -5.03 18.77
N GLU A 104 3.61 -5.20 20.00
CA GLU A 104 4.07 -6.27 20.89
C GLU A 104 3.68 -7.66 20.40
N ILE A 105 2.51 -7.83 19.78
CA ILE A 105 2.11 -9.09 19.14
C ILE A 105 3.13 -9.48 18.06
N ASN A 106 3.46 -8.57 17.16
CA ASN A 106 4.42 -8.84 16.09
C ASN A 106 5.84 -9.07 16.64
N ALA A 107 6.27 -8.29 17.63
CA ALA A 107 7.55 -8.49 18.30
C ALA A 107 7.62 -9.85 19.02
N ALA A 108 6.53 -10.31 19.62
CA ALA A 108 6.44 -11.64 20.23
C ALA A 108 6.54 -12.75 19.19
N ARG A 109 5.91 -12.60 18.03
CA ARG A 109 6.05 -13.56 16.91
C ARG A 109 7.48 -13.66 16.41
N VAL A 110 8.21 -12.54 16.31
CA VAL A 110 9.64 -12.57 15.98
C VAL A 110 10.44 -13.35 17.02
N ARG A 111 10.21 -13.09 18.31
CA ARG A 111 10.87 -13.85 19.40
C ARG A 111 10.55 -15.34 19.35
N ASN A 112 9.30 -15.69 19.03
CA ASN A 112 8.87 -17.08 18.84
C ASN A 112 9.64 -17.74 17.70
N CYS A 113 9.75 -17.08 16.54
CA CYS A 113 10.54 -17.59 15.41
C CYS A 113 12.03 -17.76 15.76
N LEU A 114 12.62 -16.81 16.51
CA LEU A 114 14.01 -16.90 16.94
C LEU A 114 14.25 -18.11 17.85
N LEU A 115 13.35 -18.34 18.82
CA LEU A 115 13.40 -19.50 19.71
C LEU A 115 13.18 -20.81 18.93
N ALA A 116 12.23 -20.83 17.98
CA ALA A 116 11.99 -21.98 17.11
C ALA A 116 13.24 -22.32 16.28
N ASN A 117 13.94 -21.32 15.74
CA ASN A 117 15.18 -21.51 15.00
C ASN A 117 16.29 -22.14 15.85
N GLU A 118 16.39 -21.81 17.14
CA GLU A 118 17.41 -22.37 18.05
C GLU A 118 17.25 -23.88 18.25
N HIS A 119 16.00 -24.34 18.32
CA HIS A 119 15.69 -25.75 18.59
C HIS A 119 15.39 -26.57 17.34
N LEU A 120 15.32 -25.95 16.15
CA LEU A 120 14.90 -26.61 14.91
C LEU A 120 15.74 -27.87 14.58
N ALA A 121 17.07 -27.77 14.70
CA ALA A 121 17.98 -28.88 14.40
C ALA A 121 17.80 -30.05 15.37
N GLU A 122 17.66 -29.76 16.66
CA GLU A 122 17.42 -30.76 17.71
C GLU A 122 16.08 -31.49 17.50
N LEU A 123 15.01 -30.73 17.31
CA LEU A 123 13.67 -31.27 17.08
C LEU A 123 13.57 -32.08 15.79
N THR A 124 14.31 -31.68 14.75
CA THR A 124 14.42 -32.44 13.50
C THR A 124 15.14 -33.75 13.71
N ALA A 125 16.26 -33.75 14.44
CA ALA A 125 17.01 -34.97 14.77
C ALA A 125 16.17 -35.96 15.61
N GLN A 126 15.28 -35.46 16.46
CA GLN A 126 14.36 -36.27 17.26
C GLN A 126 13.08 -36.71 16.51
N GLY A 127 12.89 -36.23 15.27
CA GLY A 127 11.65 -36.45 14.49
C GLY A 127 10.42 -35.70 15.01
N LEU A 128 10.53 -34.95 16.11
CA LEU A 128 9.44 -34.19 16.71
C LEU A 128 8.98 -33.03 15.83
N HIS A 129 9.90 -32.39 15.09
CA HIS A 129 9.55 -31.27 14.21
C HIS A 129 8.56 -31.69 13.12
N LYS A 130 8.74 -32.88 12.52
CA LYS A 130 7.81 -33.44 11.54
C LYS A 130 6.42 -33.66 12.15
N THR A 131 6.36 -34.24 13.35
CA THR A 131 5.10 -34.46 14.08
C THR A 131 4.38 -33.14 14.39
N VAL A 132 5.10 -32.12 14.83
CA VAL A 132 4.55 -30.77 15.06
C VAL A 132 3.94 -30.21 13.79
N ARG A 133 4.68 -30.29 12.67
CA ARG A 133 4.22 -29.81 11.36
C ARG A 133 2.95 -30.52 10.89
N GLU A 134 2.87 -31.84 11.03
CA GLU A 134 1.68 -32.60 10.64
C GLU A 134 0.45 -32.20 11.46
N ASN A 135 0.61 -31.99 12.77
CA ASN A 135 -0.48 -31.49 13.63
C ASN A 135 -0.87 -30.05 13.26
N MET A 136 0.11 -29.19 12.99
CA MET A 136 -0.15 -27.80 12.55
C MET A 136 -0.83 -27.74 11.19
N LYS A 137 -0.51 -28.64 10.26
CA LYS A 137 -1.23 -28.75 8.99
C LYS A 137 -2.71 -29.05 9.21
N GLY A 138 -3.03 -29.94 10.16
CA GLY A 138 -4.41 -30.21 10.57
C GLY A 138 -5.11 -28.98 11.15
N ILE A 139 -4.42 -28.19 11.97
CA ILE A 139 -4.92 -26.92 12.53
C ILE A 139 -5.19 -25.89 11.41
N ARG A 140 -4.29 -25.76 10.43
CA ARG A 140 -4.46 -24.86 9.27
C ARG A 140 -5.63 -25.27 8.38
N GLN A 141 -5.69 -26.56 8.01
CA GLN A 141 -6.76 -27.10 7.17
C GLN A 141 -8.12 -27.00 7.87
N GLY A 142 -8.15 -27.34 9.16
CA GLY A 142 -9.35 -27.17 9.98
C GLY A 142 -9.87 -25.75 9.91
N PHE A 143 -8.99 -24.75 10.01
CA PHE A 143 -9.34 -23.33 9.96
C PHE A 143 -9.89 -22.86 8.59
N GLN A 144 -9.33 -23.32 7.46
CA GLN A 144 -9.79 -22.92 6.12
C GLN A 144 -11.27 -23.26 5.88
N GLU A 145 -11.84 -24.20 6.63
CA GLU A 145 -13.24 -24.62 6.50
C GLU A 145 -14.21 -23.84 7.42
N TRP A 146 -13.71 -22.87 8.20
CA TRP A 146 -14.47 -22.18 9.25
C TRP A 146 -15.45 -21.15 8.70
N PRO A 147 -16.66 -21.09 9.27
CA PRO A 147 -17.57 -19.99 9.01
C PRO A 147 -17.01 -18.64 9.48
N SER A 148 -17.02 -17.63 8.61
CA SER A 148 -16.58 -16.27 8.95
C SER A 148 -17.72 -15.39 9.47
N ALA A 149 -17.37 -14.31 10.15
CA ALA A 149 -18.34 -13.26 10.52
C ALA A 149 -19.04 -12.64 9.30
N GLU A 150 -18.36 -12.61 8.14
CA GLU A 150 -18.94 -12.14 6.88
C GLU A 150 -20.01 -13.11 6.38
N GLN A 151 -19.71 -14.42 6.36
CA GLN A 151 -20.69 -15.45 6.02
C GLN A 151 -21.89 -15.42 6.97
N PHE A 152 -21.69 -15.21 8.27
CA PHE A 152 -22.78 -15.00 9.23
C PHE A 152 -23.63 -13.77 8.90
N SER A 153 -22.99 -12.66 8.58
CA SER A 153 -23.67 -11.40 8.22
C SER A 153 -24.47 -11.54 6.92
N GLU A 154 -24.00 -12.39 6.00
CA GLU A 154 -24.58 -12.53 4.67
C GLU A 154 -25.59 -13.67 4.51
N ALA A 155 -25.62 -14.65 5.43
CA ALA A 155 -26.45 -15.84 5.36
C ALA A 155 -27.97 -15.55 5.46
N TRP A 156 -28.78 -16.42 4.87
CA TRP A 156 -30.24 -16.37 5.03
C TRP A 156 -30.65 -17.12 6.30
N ASP A 157 -31.81 -16.79 6.88
CA ASP A 157 -32.27 -17.39 8.15
C ASP A 157 -32.34 -18.92 8.09
N GLU A 158 -32.66 -19.50 6.93
CA GLU A 158 -32.73 -20.96 6.72
C GLU A 158 -31.34 -21.65 6.68
N ASP A 159 -30.27 -20.93 6.34
CA ASP A 159 -28.90 -21.45 6.26
C ASP A 159 -28.10 -21.20 7.55
N LEU A 160 -28.58 -20.29 8.42
CA LEU A 160 -27.89 -19.88 9.64
C LEU A 160 -27.72 -21.01 10.67
N GLU A 161 -28.72 -21.88 10.84
CA GLU A 161 -28.60 -23.05 11.73
C GLU A 161 -27.52 -24.02 11.24
N SER A 162 -27.44 -24.23 9.92
CA SER A 162 -26.41 -25.06 9.30
C SER A 162 -25.02 -24.43 9.46
N LEU A 163 -24.91 -23.12 9.25
CA LEU A 163 -23.67 -22.38 9.39
C LEU A 163 -23.16 -22.37 10.83
N GLN A 164 -24.06 -22.12 11.79
CA GLN A 164 -23.77 -22.17 13.22
C GLN A 164 -23.31 -23.57 13.64
N LYS A 165 -24.00 -24.63 13.18
CA LYS A 165 -23.56 -26.00 13.45
C LYS A 165 -22.17 -26.27 12.89
N LYS A 166 -21.89 -25.84 11.65
CA LYS A 166 -20.56 -25.97 11.03
C LYS A 166 -19.49 -25.25 11.86
N ALA A 167 -19.78 -24.06 12.38
CA ALA A 167 -18.85 -23.32 13.23
C ALA A 167 -18.53 -24.04 14.55
N LEU A 168 -19.55 -24.57 15.23
CA LEU A 168 -19.38 -25.32 16.47
C LEU A 168 -18.62 -26.64 16.25
N ASP A 169 -18.94 -27.38 15.18
CA ASP A 169 -18.22 -28.60 14.79
C ASP A 169 -16.75 -28.29 14.47
N ALA A 170 -16.48 -27.17 13.80
CA ALA A 170 -15.13 -26.73 13.47
C ALA A 170 -14.33 -26.33 14.72
N ALA A 171 -14.93 -25.60 15.66
CA ALA A 171 -14.31 -25.25 16.94
C ALA A 171 -13.95 -26.49 17.77
N ARG A 172 -14.82 -27.51 17.76
CA ARG A 172 -14.54 -28.80 18.40
C ARG A 172 -13.37 -29.53 17.74
N SER A 173 -13.37 -29.65 16.41
CA SER A 173 -12.29 -30.27 15.64
C SER A 173 -10.94 -29.61 15.93
N GLN A 174 -10.92 -28.28 16.00
CA GLN A 174 -9.71 -27.51 16.27
C GLN A 174 -9.21 -27.69 17.71
N SER A 175 -10.12 -27.76 18.68
CA SER A 175 -9.76 -28.08 20.07
C SER A 175 -9.07 -29.44 20.17
N GLU A 176 -9.57 -30.45 19.43
CA GLU A 176 -8.93 -31.78 19.36
C GLU A 176 -7.55 -31.72 18.69
N ALA A 177 -7.38 -30.92 17.64
CA ALA A 177 -6.10 -30.74 16.96
C ALA A 177 -5.05 -30.04 17.85
N ILE A 178 -5.45 -28.98 18.57
CA ILE A 178 -4.59 -28.28 19.53
C ILE A 178 -4.19 -29.20 20.69
N ALA A 179 -5.12 -30.02 21.19
CA ALA A 179 -4.82 -31.00 22.22
C ALA A 179 -3.81 -32.06 21.75
N LYS A 180 -3.92 -32.55 20.50
CA LYS A 180 -2.93 -33.46 19.90
C LYS A 180 -1.55 -32.82 19.80
N LEU A 181 -1.47 -31.57 19.36
CA LEU A 181 -0.21 -30.82 19.32
C LEU A 181 0.41 -30.69 20.71
N SER A 182 -0.39 -30.31 21.70
CA SER A 182 0.04 -30.11 23.08
C SER A 182 0.55 -31.41 23.71
N ALA A 183 -0.07 -32.55 23.38
CA ALA A 183 0.33 -33.86 23.86
C ALA A 183 1.75 -34.28 23.43
N VAL A 184 2.27 -33.75 22.31
CA VAL A 184 3.64 -34.02 21.84
C VAL A 184 4.69 -33.62 22.89
N PHE A 185 4.44 -32.53 23.62
CA PHE A 185 5.36 -31.97 24.60
C PHE A 185 4.85 -32.06 26.04
N ALA A 186 3.77 -32.80 26.29
CA ALA A 186 3.22 -32.97 27.63
C ALA A 186 4.26 -33.60 28.58
N GLY A 187 4.56 -32.91 29.67
CA GLY A 187 5.55 -33.36 30.67
C GLY A 187 7.01 -33.16 30.27
N GLN A 188 7.30 -32.56 29.11
CA GLN A 188 8.66 -32.14 28.75
C GLN A 188 8.98 -30.79 29.42
N ASP A 189 10.23 -30.64 29.86
CA ASP A 189 10.75 -29.38 30.38
C ASP A 189 11.71 -28.75 29.37
N GLY A 190 11.75 -27.41 29.33
CA GLY A 190 12.56 -26.65 28.38
C GLY A 190 11.81 -25.45 27.79
N PRO A 191 12.56 -24.46 27.25
CA PRO A 191 11.98 -23.23 26.74
C PRO A 191 11.05 -23.47 25.54
N TYR A 192 11.40 -24.35 24.60
CA TYR A 192 10.55 -24.66 23.46
C TYR A 192 9.21 -25.29 23.89
N ALA A 193 9.25 -26.33 24.72
CA ALA A 193 8.07 -27.02 25.22
C ALA A 193 7.13 -26.08 25.98
N LYS A 194 7.68 -25.25 26.88
CA LYS A 194 6.90 -24.26 27.65
C LYS A 194 6.22 -23.24 26.75
N THR A 195 6.92 -22.69 25.76
CA THR A 195 6.35 -21.71 24.83
C THR A 195 5.28 -22.34 23.95
N LEU A 196 5.51 -23.54 23.40
CA LEU A 196 4.51 -24.25 22.58
C LEU A 196 3.22 -24.47 23.38
N LEU A 197 3.34 -25.01 24.60
CA LEU A 197 2.19 -25.30 25.45
C LEU A 197 1.43 -24.03 25.82
N SER A 198 2.13 -22.93 26.09
CA SER A 198 1.50 -21.63 26.38
C SER A 198 0.76 -21.07 25.16
N LEU A 199 1.36 -21.13 23.97
CA LEU A 199 0.71 -20.69 22.73
C LEU A 199 -0.51 -21.57 22.38
N ALA A 200 -0.40 -22.88 22.60
CA ALA A 200 -1.50 -23.81 22.40
C ALA A 200 -2.66 -23.53 23.38
N GLU A 201 -2.36 -23.25 24.65
CA GLU A 201 -3.36 -22.85 25.65
C GLU A 201 -4.05 -21.53 25.27
N GLN A 202 -3.29 -20.51 24.86
CA GLN A 202 -3.85 -19.24 24.37
C GLN A 202 -4.74 -19.45 23.14
N THR A 203 -4.31 -20.28 22.19
CA THR A 203 -5.10 -20.62 21.01
C THR A 203 -6.40 -21.33 21.41
N GLN A 204 -6.34 -22.25 22.38
CA GLN A 204 -7.53 -22.93 22.91
C GLN A 204 -8.51 -21.95 23.57
N VAL A 205 -8.03 -20.94 24.29
CA VAL A 205 -8.88 -19.87 24.85
C VAL A 205 -9.61 -19.12 23.74
N CYS A 206 -8.93 -18.81 22.63
CA CYS A 206 -9.53 -18.12 21.49
C CYS A 206 -10.55 -19.00 20.75
N VAL A 207 -10.27 -20.30 20.59
CA VAL A 207 -11.24 -21.27 20.04
C VAL A 207 -12.50 -21.31 20.88
N ASN A 208 -12.37 -21.35 22.21
CA ASN A 208 -13.52 -21.33 23.12
C ASN A 208 -14.31 -20.01 23.04
N ALA A 209 -13.63 -18.88 22.81
CA ALA A 209 -14.28 -17.59 22.62
C ALA A 209 -15.08 -17.54 21.31
N TYR A 210 -14.53 -18.09 20.22
CA TYR A 210 -15.21 -18.24 18.94
C TYR A 210 -16.43 -19.16 19.05
N ASP A 211 -16.25 -20.34 19.66
CA ASP A 211 -17.35 -21.29 19.94
C ASP A 211 -18.49 -20.61 20.70
N LYS A 212 -18.15 -19.89 21.77
CA LYS A 212 -19.11 -19.12 22.56
C LYS A 212 -19.80 -18.02 21.75
N ALA A 213 -19.07 -17.27 20.93
CA ALA A 213 -19.63 -16.21 20.11
C ALA A 213 -20.68 -16.75 19.11
N TRP A 214 -20.37 -17.87 18.46
CA TRP A 214 -21.30 -18.56 17.57
C TRP A 214 -22.48 -19.19 18.31
N ALA A 215 -22.25 -19.83 19.46
CA ALA A 215 -23.34 -20.42 20.27
C ALA A 215 -24.33 -19.37 20.78
N GLN A 216 -23.86 -18.15 21.03
CA GLN A 216 -24.66 -17.03 21.53
C GLN A 216 -25.24 -16.15 20.42
N ALA A 217 -24.90 -16.41 19.15
CA ALA A 217 -25.33 -15.59 18.03
C ALA A 217 -26.86 -15.53 17.93
N GLN A 218 -27.40 -14.31 17.89
CA GLN A 218 -28.83 -14.02 17.78
C GLN A 218 -29.13 -13.40 16.42
N VAL A 219 -30.27 -13.79 15.84
CA VAL A 219 -30.66 -13.41 14.47
C VAL A 219 -32.06 -12.79 14.40
N ARG A 220 -32.70 -12.48 15.53
CA ARG A 220 -34.12 -12.07 15.56
C ARG A 220 -34.32 -10.63 15.11
N GLN A 221 -33.36 -9.75 15.41
CA GLN A 221 -33.39 -8.34 15.02
C GLN A 221 -32.07 -7.93 14.36
N VAL A 222 -32.13 -6.92 13.48
CA VAL A 222 -30.96 -6.41 12.75
C VAL A 222 -29.82 -6.00 13.71
N ASP A 223 -30.14 -5.32 14.81
CA ASP A 223 -29.15 -4.89 15.79
C ASP A 223 -28.55 -6.06 16.58
N GLU A 224 -29.34 -7.07 16.92
CA GLU A 224 -28.86 -8.32 17.56
C GLU A 224 -27.95 -9.11 16.61
N ARG A 225 -28.31 -9.17 15.33
CA ARG A 225 -27.51 -9.81 14.28
C ARG A 225 -26.19 -9.09 14.05
N ARG A 226 -26.21 -7.75 14.01
CA ARG A 226 -24.99 -6.93 13.93
C ARG A 226 -24.09 -7.11 15.14
N ALA A 227 -24.67 -7.10 16.34
CA ALA A 227 -23.92 -7.34 17.57
C ALA A 227 -23.28 -8.74 17.58
N SER A 228 -24.02 -9.75 17.12
CA SER A 228 -23.51 -11.12 16.96
C SER A 228 -22.39 -11.21 15.93
N ALA A 229 -22.56 -10.60 14.76
CA ALA A 229 -21.54 -10.53 13.72
C ALA A 229 -20.26 -9.84 14.22
N ALA A 230 -20.38 -8.74 14.97
CA ALA A 230 -19.26 -8.04 15.57
C ALA A 230 -18.55 -8.90 16.64
N ALA A 231 -19.32 -9.60 17.49
CA ALA A 231 -18.76 -10.51 18.48
C ALA A 231 -18.01 -11.69 17.83
N ILE A 232 -18.60 -12.28 16.78
CA ILE A 232 -17.96 -13.34 15.99
C ILE A 232 -16.68 -12.81 15.34
N ARG A 233 -16.72 -11.65 14.69
CA ARG A 233 -15.54 -11.05 14.04
C ARG A 233 -14.40 -10.81 15.02
N ASN A 234 -14.71 -10.28 16.21
CA ASN A 234 -13.68 -10.05 17.24
C ASN A 234 -13.05 -11.37 17.69
N ALA A 235 -13.87 -12.41 17.93
CA ALA A 235 -13.37 -13.72 18.34
C ALA A 235 -12.57 -14.42 17.21
N GLU A 236 -13.00 -14.25 15.97
CA GLU A 236 -12.31 -14.73 14.76
C GLU A 236 -10.95 -14.05 14.60
N ASP A 237 -10.87 -12.73 14.71
CA ASP A 237 -9.62 -11.98 14.64
C ASP A 237 -8.63 -12.38 15.76
N ASP A 238 -9.11 -12.51 17.01
CA ASP A 238 -8.28 -12.92 18.15
C ASP A 238 -7.74 -14.35 17.96
N LEU A 239 -8.57 -15.24 17.42
CA LEU A 239 -8.16 -16.60 17.09
C LEU A 239 -7.16 -16.64 15.93
N LEU A 240 -7.37 -15.86 14.88
CA LEU A 240 -6.41 -15.70 13.78
C LEU A 240 -5.05 -15.24 14.31
N ASP A 241 -5.05 -14.28 15.24
CA ASP A 241 -3.83 -13.79 15.85
C ASP A 241 -3.11 -14.86 16.70
N ALA A 242 -3.86 -15.69 17.42
CA ALA A 242 -3.32 -16.81 18.19
C ALA A 242 -2.75 -17.91 17.28
N ILE A 243 -3.48 -18.31 16.23
CA ILE A 243 -3.03 -19.30 15.24
C ILE A 243 -1.77 -18.80 14.52
N ALA A 244 -1.73 -17.54 14.09
CA ALA A 244 -0.54 -16.97 13.45
C ALA A 244 0.69 -17.00 14.38
N SER A 245 0.48 -16.83 15.69
CA SER A 245 1.55 -16.91 16.68
C SER A 245 2.06 -18.34 16.89
N LEU A 246 1.16 -19.32 16.88
CA LEU A 246 1.49 -20.74 16.92
C LEU A 246 2.18 -21.19 15.63
N ASP A 247 1.72 -20.71 14.47
CA ASP A 247 2.31 -20.98 13.16
C ASP A 247 3.72 -20.40 13.02
N ALA A 248 3.91 -19.15 13.45
CA ALA A 248 5.23 -18.51 13.52
C ALA A 248 6.22 -19.34 14.36
N PHE A 249 5.76 -19.92 15.47
CA PHE A 249 6.58 -20.74 16.36
C PHE A 249 6.88 -22.14 15.82
N THR A 250 6.08 -22.65 14.89
CA THR A 250 6.17 -24.02 14.37
C THR A 250 6.62 -24.09 12.91
N SER A 251 7.01 -22.95 12.33
CA SER A 251 7.47 -22.81 10.95
C SER A 251 8.68 -23.69 10.61
N ASP A 252 8.71 -24.17 9.37
CA ASP A 252 9.85 -24.89 8.79
C ASP A 252 11.01 -23.97 8.41
N GLN A 253 10.74 -22.67 8.25
CA GLN A 253 11.73 -21.63 7.95
C GLN A 253 11.57 -20.46 8.95
N PRO A 254 11.87 -20.65 10.25
CA PRO A 254 11.53 -19.66 11.27
C PRO A 254 12.12 -18.27 11.01
N LEU A 255 13.37 -18.18 10.55
CA LEU A 255 14.01 -16.90 10.24
C LEU A 255 13.32 -16.14 9.10
N ARG A 256 12.84 -16.86 8.07
CA ARG A 256 12.08 -16.27 6.97
C ARG A 256 10.69 -15.83 7.46
N SER A 257 10.02 -16.65 8.26
CA SER A 257 8.71 -16.32 8.86
C SER A 257 8.78 -15.12 9.81
N ALA A 258 9.93 -14.84 10.43
CA ALA A 258 10.10 -13.68 11.31
C ALA A 258 10.10 -12.33 10.55
N LEU A 259 10.58 -12.29 9.31
CA LEU A 259 10.74 -11.06 8.52
C LEU A 259 9.44 -10.26 8.35
N PRO A 260 8.29 -10.83 7.90
CA PRO A 260 7.05 -10.08 7.82
C PRO A 260 6.63 -9.47 9.16
N TYR A 261 6.72 -10.22 10.26
CA TYR A 261 6.38 -9.70 11.59
C TYR A 261 7.32 -8.57 12.04
N ALA A 262 8.62 -8.68 11.79
CA ALA A 262 9.57 -7.61 12.08
C ALA A 262 9.27 -6.34 11.27
N ARG A 263 8.87 -6.48 10.00
CA ARG A 263 8.48 -5.35 9.14
C ARG A 263 7.22 -4.66 9.68
N LEU A 264 6.21 -5.44 10.06
CA LEU A 264 4.99 -4.92 10.66
C LEU A 264 5.27 -4.21 11.98
N ALA A 265 6.07 -4.81 12.86
CA ALA A 265 6.49 -4.19 14.12
C ALA A 265 7.26 -2.88 13.87
N LYS A 266 8.21 -2.85 12.93
CA LYS A 266 8.92 -1.61 12.57
C LYS A 266 7.96 -0.54 12.03
N LEU A 267 7.07 -0.90 11.12
CA LEU A 267 6.10 0.02 10.49
C LEU A 267 5.23 0.75 11.54
N ILE A 268 4.78 0.02 12.56
CA ILE A 268 3.91 0.55 13.62
C ILE A 268 4.67 0.96 14.88
N SER A 269 6.00 0.92 14.89
CA SER A 269 6.82 1.44 15.99
C SER A 269 6.62 2.95 16.15
N PHE A 270 6.64 3.46 17.39
CA PHE A 270 6.63 4.91 17.63
C PHE A 270 7.93 5.60 17.19
N ASP A 271 9.01 4.83 17.05
CA ASP A 271 10.25 5.27 16.41
C ASP A 271 10.71 4.21 15.40
N PRO A 272 10.21 4.26 14.15
CA PRO A 272 10.58 3.30 13.12
C PRO A 272 12.02 3.50 12.62
N ASN A 273 12.67 4.63 12.92
CA ASN A 273 14.05 4.90 12.49
C ASN A 273 15.09 4.37 13.48
N ASP A 274 14.69 4.09 14.73
CA ASP A 274 15.55 3.50 15.74
C ASP A 274 14.91 2.26 16.40
N MET A 275 15.22 1.09 15.83
CA MET A 275 14.85 -0.20 16.39
C MET A 275 15.94 -0.80 17.28
N SER A 276 17.07 -0.10 17.49
CA SER A 276 18.26 -0.65 18.18
C SER A 276 18.02 -0.96 19.66
N GLN A 277 17.03 -0.29 20.26
CA GLN A 277 16.54 -0.55 21.61
C GLN A 277 15.92 -1.94 21.81
N TYR A 278 15.54 -2.63 20.73
CA TYR A 278 14.91 -3.94 20.77
C TYR A 278 15.93 -5.04 20.50
N THR A 279 16.29 -5.83 21.53
CA THR A 279 17.31 -6.90 21.41
C THR A 279 16.97 -7.94 20.34
N TRP A 280 15.70 -8.33 20.23
CA TRP A 280 15.22 -9.28 19.23
C TRP A 280 15.49 -8.82 17.79
N TYR A 281 15.52 -7.51 17.56
CA TYR A 281 15.69 -6.93 16.23
C TYR A 281 17.14 -7.13 15.74
N GLY A 282 18.12 -6.76 16.55
CA GLY A 282 19.54 -6.97 16.22
C GLY A 282 19.88 -8.46 16.06
N GLU A 283 19.30 -9.32 16.89
CA GLU A 283 19.46 -10.77 16.80
C GLU A 283 18.89 -11.33 15.49
N LEU A 284 17.68 -10.93 15.12
CA LEU A 284 17.04 -11.33 13.86
C LEU A 284 17.90 -10.95 12.65
N ILE A 285 18.32 -9.68 12.56
CA ILE A 285 19.14 -9.18 11.45
C ILE A 285 20.41 -10.02 11.29
N SER A 286 21.10 -10.32 12.41
CA SER A 286 22.33 -11.12 12.40
C SER A 286 22.09 -12.54 11.88
N ARG A 287 21.06 -13.23 12.39
CA ARG A 287 20.76 -14.62 12.02
C ARG A 287 20.25 -14.75 10.58
N VAL A 288 19.37 -13.85 10.14
CA VAL A 288 18.88 -13.83 8.76
C VAL A 288 20.02 -13.54 7.80
N LYS A 289 20.93 -12.60 8.12
CA LYS A 289 22.11 -12.31 7.30
C LYS A 289 22.96 -13.56 7.09
N GLN A 290 23.25 -14.28 8.18
CA GLN A 290 24.04 -15.52 8.10
C GLN A 290 23.33 -16.57 7.22
N ARG A 291 22.04 -16.83 7.47
CA ARG A 291 21.29 -17.82 6.70
C ARG A 291 21.18 -17.46 5.22
N ALA A 292 21.00 -16.18 4.90
CA ALA A 292 20.94 -15.70 3.51
C ALA A 292 22.27 -15.96 2.77
N GLN A 293 23.40 -15.77 3.44
CA GLN A 293 24.73 -16.05 2.88
C GLN A 293 24.93 -17.55 2.63
N GLU A 294 24.52 -18.40 3.58
CA GLU A 294 24.56 -19.86 3.44
C GLU A 294 23.65 -20.33 2.28
N ALA A 295 22.41 -19.84 2.22
CA ALA A 295 21.46 -20.16 1.15
C ALA A 295 22.00 -19.77 -0.24
N ALA A 296 22.62 -18.59 -0.36
CA ALA A 296 23.26 -18.16 -1.61
C ALA A 296 24.43 -19.08 -2.01
N GLN A 297 25.25 -19.53 -1.05
CA GLN A 297 26.35 -20.48 -1.30
C GLN A 297 25.84 -21.88 -1.70
N GLU A 298 24.71 -22.29 -1.15
CA GLU A 298 24.01 -23.55 -1.48
C GLU A 298 23.27 -23.47 -2.83
N GLY A 299 23.18 -22.29 -3.46
CA GLY A 299 22.41 -22.08 -4.69
C GLY A 299 20.89 -21.97 -4.48
N LYS A 300 20.43 -21.85 -3.24
CA LYS A 300 19.02 -21.65 -2.84
C LYS A 300 18.62 -20.18 -2.99
N TRP A 301 18.59 -19.72 -4.24
CA TRP A 301 18.43 -18.30 -4.56
C TRP A 301 17.07 -17.71 -4.17
N TYR A 302 16.01 -18.52 -4.14
CA TYR A 302 14.69 -18.12 -3.65
C TYR A 302 14.71 -17.74 -2.17
N GLU A 303 15.31 -18.59 -1.32
CA GLU A 303 15.48 -18.34 0.11
C GLU A 303 16.40 -17.13 0.37
N ALA A 304 17.52 -17.05 -0.36
CA ALA A 304 18.44 -15.93 -0.26
C ALA A 304 17.77 -14.60 -0.65
N LEU A 305 16.99 -14.58 -1.74
CA LEU A 305 16.25 -13.40 -2.20
C LEU A 305 15.24 -12.94 -1.16
N ALA A 306 14.40 -13.86 -0.65
CA ALA A 306 13.42 -13.53 0.38
C ALA A 306 14.08 -12.91 1.62
N SER A 307 15.21 -13.50 2.04
CA SER A 307 15.97 -13.04 3.20
C SER A 307 16.60 -11.66 2.97
N TYR A 308 17.29 -11.46 1.85
CA TYR A 308 17.93 -10.18 1.55
C TYR A 308 16.93 -9.05 1.26
N ASN A 309 15.78 -9.33 0.63
CA ASN A 309 14.70 -8.36 0.50
C ASN A 309 14.17 -7.95 1.88
N GLY A 310 13.88 -8.91 2.76
CA GLY A 310 13.42 -8.62 4.12
C GLY A 310 14.45 -7.79 4.91
N LEU A 311 15.74 -8.13 4.81
CA LEU A 311 16.82 -7.34 5.40
C LEU A 311 16.91 -5.92 4.82
N ALA A 312 16.78 -5.78 3.50
CA ALA A 312 16.83 -4.48 2.84
C ALA A 312 15.63 -3.58 3.18
N GLU A 313 14.48 -4.15 3.51
CA GLU A 313 13.31 -3.39 3.97
C GLU A 313 13.42 -2.99 5.45
N LEU A 314 13.97 -3.88 6.29
CA LEU A 314 14.25 -3.60 7.69
C LEU A 314 15.42 -2.61 7.85
N GLU A 315 16.45 -2.69 7.03
CA GLU A 315 17.63 -1.83 7.07
C GLU A 315 17.75 -1.05 5.75
N ASP A 316 16.79 -0.16 5.48
CA ASP A 316 16.63 0.54 4.20
C ASP A 316 17.83 1.42 3.77
N GLY A 317 18.69 1.79 4.72
CA GLY A 317 19.97 2.45 4.46
C GLY A 317 21.15 1.52 4.15
N ASN A 318 20.98 0.20 4.20
CA ASN A 318 22.08 -0.76 4.05
C ASN A 318 22.27 -1.22 2.59
N GLU A 319 23.33 -0.69 1.97
CA GLU A 319 23.67 -0.99 0.58
C GLU A 319 24.06 -2.45 0.34
N GLU A 320 24.68 -3.12 1.32
CA GLU A 320 25.09 -4.52 1.21
C GLU A 320 23.88 -5.41 0.93
N TYR A 321 22.80 -5.25 1.71
CA TYR A 321 21.60 -6.07 1.56
C TYR A 321 20.89 -5.82 0.24
N ARG A 322 20.81 -4.56 -0.22
CA ARG A 322 20.22 -4.22 -1.52
C ARG A 322 21.00 -4.85 -2.68
N MET A 323 22.33 -4.81 -2.61
CA MET A 323 23.20 -5.43 -3.61
C MET A 323 23.06 -6.96 -3.62
N GLN A 324 23.02 -7.61 -2.46
CA GLN A 324 22.82 -9.06 -2.38
C GLN A 324 21.41 -9.49 -2.83
N ALA A 325 20.38 -8.73 -2.46
CA ALA A 325 19.02 -8.95 -2.96
C ALA A 325 18.95 -8.83 -4.49
N LYS A 326 19.68 -7.86 -5.08
CA LYS A 326 19.78 -7.69 -6.53
C LYS A 326 20.45 -8.90 -7.21
N VAL A 327 21.56 -9.40 -6.66
CA VAL A 327 22.22 -10.62 -7.15
C VAL A 327 21.27 -11.82 -7.09
N ALA A 328 20.64 -12.06 -5.94
CA ALA A 328 19.72 -13.17 -5.75
C ALA A 328 18.51 -13.08 -6.69
N ARG A 329 17.97 -11.88 -6.90
CA ARG A 329 16.86 -11.61 -7.84
C ARG A 329 17.21 -11.98 -9.26
N ARG A 330 18.44 -11.66 -9.71
CA ARG A 330 18.93 -12.03 -11.05
C ARG A 330 18.98 -13.55 -11.20
N HIS A 331 19.47 -14.27 -10.20
CA HIS A 331 19.47 -15.74 -10.21
C HIS A 331 18.06 -16.32 -10.25
N VAL A 332 17.15 -15.84 -9.39
CA VAL A 332 15.74 -16.26 -9.38
C VAL A 332 15.07 -16.01 -10.73
N ARG A 333 15.32 -14.87 -11.38
CA ARG A 333 14.80 -14.57 -12.72
C ARG A 333 15.33 -15.55 -13.76
N VAL A 334 16.63 -15.87 -13.75
CA VAL A 334 17.23 -16.86 -14.66
C VAL A 334 16.63 -18.26 -14.44
N LEU A 335 16.41 -18.66 -13.19
CA LEU A 335 15.74 -19.92 -12.87
C LEU A 335 14.33 -19.93 -13.47
N GLY A 336 13.50 -18.93 -13.16
CA GLY A 336 12.13 -18.85 -13.65
C GLY A 336 11.98 -18.76 -15.18
N LEU A 337 13.00 -18.27 -15.90
CA LEU A 337 12.96 -18.20 -17.36
C LEU A 337 13.56 -19.43 -18.05
N TYR A 338 14.63 -20.01 -17.51
CA TYR A 338 15.48 -20.95 -18.27
C TYR A 338 15.66 -22.32 -17.60
N ALA A 339 15.34 -22.49 -16.33
CA ALA A 339 15.40 -23.76 -15.62
C ALA A 339 14.02 -24.44 -15.69
N ASN A 340 13.77 -25.26 -16.71
CA ASN A 340 12.53 -26.05 -16.77
C ASN A 340 12.62 -27.23 -15.78
N GLY A 341 11.75 -27.29 -14.75
CA GLY A 341 11.66 -28.40 -13.80
C GLY A 341 10.44 -28.32 -12.86
N GLU A 342 9.86 -29.48 -12.49
CA GLU A 342 8.72 -29.58 -11.54
C GLU A 342 9.10 -29.11 -10.12
N ASP A 343 10.35 -29.34 -9.68
CA ASP A 343 10.86 -28.88 -8.38
C ASP A 343 11.01 -27.34 -8.28
N ASP A 344 11.15 -26.64 -9.41
CA ASP A 344 11.26 -25.17 -9.48
C ASP A 344 9.90 -24.49 -9.24
N ALA A 345 8.80 -25.15 -9.60
CA ALA A 345 7.46 -24.63 -9.43
C ALA A 345 7.09 -24.48 -7.95
N ASP A 346 7.52 -25.43 -7.10
CA ASP A 346 7.28 -25.40 -5.65
C ASP A 346 8.11 -24.30 -4.96
N GLU A 347 9.42 -24.17 -5.26
CA GLU A 347 10.26 -23.08 -4.71
C GLU A 347 9.86 -21.70 -5.25
N ALA A 348 9.47 -21.60 -6.52
CA ALA A 348 8.96 -20.38 -7.11
C ALA A 348 7.60 -20.00 -6.52
N ALA A 349 6.67 -20.95 -6.35
CA ALA A 349 5.38 -20.72 -5.70
C ALA A 349 5.55 -20.18 -4.27
N GLU A 350 6.55 -20.63 -3.52
CA GLU A 350 6.83 -20.11 -2.18
C GLU A 350 7.33 -18.67 -2.15
N VAL A 351 7.97 -18.15 -3.20
CA VAL A 351 8.44 -16.75 -3.28
C VAL A 351 7.43 -15.83 -3.97
N LYS A 352 6.50 -16.40 -4.74
CA LYS A 352 5.43 -15.70 -5.44
C LYS A 352 4.26 -15.40 -4.48
N ASP A 353 4.40 -14.41 -3.60
CA ASP A 353 3.25 -13.87 -2.86
C ASP A 353 2.33 -12.98 -3.74
N ASP A 354 2.69 -12.73 -5.01
CA ASP A 354 1.91 -11.84 -5.91
C ASP A 354 2.06 -12.15 -7.43
N ALA A 355 2.57 -13.32 -7.82
CA ALA A 355 2.65 -13.67 -9.25
C ALA A 355 1.73 -14.83 -9.60
N ALA A 356 0.68 -14.49 -10.36
CA ALA A 356 -0.15 -15.41 -11.12
C ALA A 356 0.64 -16.59 -11.67
N ASP A 357 0.18 -17.81 -11.38
CA ASP A 357 0.62 -19.00 -12.10
C ASP A 357 -0.50 -19.65 -12.91
N THR A 358 -0.08 -20.15 -14.07
CA THR A 358 -0.75 -20.97 -15.08
C THR A 358 -1.53 -20.26 -16.20
N SER A 359 -0.91 -19.33 -16.94
CA SER A 359 -1.03 -19.46 -18.41
C SER A 359 -0.28 -20.74 -18.82
N GLU A 360 -0.50 -21.27 -20.03
CA GLU A 360 0.59 -22.06 -20.63
C GLU A 360 1.85 -21.19 -20.52
N GLU A 361 2.85 -21.61 -19.72
CA GLU A 361 4.05 -20.82 -19.52
C GLU A 361 4.62 -20.52 -20.90
N MET A 362 4.68 -19.24 -21.26
CA MET A 362 5.28 -18.84 -22.51
C MET A 362 6.74 -19.29 -22.42
N ARG A 363 7.14 -20.21 -23.29
CA ARG A 363 8.51 -20.74 -23.24
C ARG A 363 9.46 -19.56 -23.43
N TRP A 364 10.65 -19.60 -22.85
CA TRP A 364 11.63 -18.53 -23.05
C TRP A 364 11.86 -18.22 -24.55
N THR A 365 11.69 -19.22 -25.43
CA THR A 365 11.76 -19.09 -26.88
C THR A 365 10.74 -18.12 -27.47
N ASP A 366 9.56 -18.04 -26.87
CA ASP A 366 8.51 -17.08 -27.25
C ASP A 366 8.83 -15.69 -26.69
N MET A 367 9.32 -15.61 -25.46
CA MET A 367 9.71 -14.35 -24.80
C MET A 367 10.80 -13.60 -25.59
N VAL A 368 11.78 -14.34 -26.12
CA VAL A 368 12.90 -13.74 -26.88
C VAL A 368 12.62 -13.57 -28.38
N ARG A 369 11.40 -13.86 -28.84
CA ARG A 369 11.05 -13.78 -30.26
C ARG A 369 11.12 -12.34 -30.75
N GLY A 370 11.84 -12.13 -31.85
CA GLY A 370 12.00 -10.79 -32.43
C GLY A 370 13.01 -9.90 -31.70
N ILE A 371 13.78 -10.45 -30.75
CA ILE A 371 14.90 -9.75 -30.11
C ILE A 371 16.19 -10.01 -30.89
N ASP A 372 16.93 -8.95 -31.23
CA ASP A 372 18.25 -9.01 -31.84
C ASP A 372 19.21 -7.96 -31.26
N ALA A 373 20.48 -8.01 -31.68
CA ALA A 373 21.52 -7.10 -31.21
C ALA A 373 21.35 -5.65 -31.69
N ASP A 374 20.63 -5.40 -32.80
CA ASP A 374 20.39 -4.05 -33.32
C ASP A 374 19.47 -3.26 -32.39
N ILE A 375 18.51 -3.92 -31.74
CA ILE A 375 17.70 -3.30 -30.66
C ILE A 375 18.63 -2.73 -29.57
N VAL A 376 19.60 -3.52 -29.11
CA VAL A 376 20.51 -3.14 -28.02
C VAL A 376 21.33 -1.90 -28.41
N HIS A 377 21.90 -1.88 -29.61
CA HIS A 377 22.64 -0.72 -30.11
C HIS A 377 21.79 0.54 -30.17
N ARG A 378 20.52 0.42 -30.56
CA ARG A 378 19.59 1.56 -30.61
C ARG A 378 19.21 2.05 -29.23
N VAL A 379 19.01 1.15 -28.27
CA VAL A 379 18.73 1.52 -26.87
C VAL A 379 19.91 2.31 -26.31
N ILE A 380 21.14 1.80 -26.46
CA ILE A 380 22.36 2.48 -26.01
C ILE A 380 22.44 3.91 -26.57
N ALA A 381 22.14 4.08 -27.86
CA ALA A 381 22.15 5.40 -28.51
C ALA A 381 21.10 6.38 -27.97
N GLN A 382 19.99 5.90 -27.40
CA GLN A 382 18.93 6.75 -26.83
C GLN A 382 19.25 7.26 -25.42
N LEU A 383 20.12 6.57 -24.67
CA LEU A 383 20.32 6.86 -23.24
C LEU A 383 20.91 8.26 -23.01
N ASP A 384 21.91 8.67 -23.78
CA ASP A 384 22.54 9.98 -23.59
C ASP A 384 21.68 11.17 -24.01
N GLU A 385 20.74 10.94 -24.91
CA GLU A 385 19.82 11.97 -25.38
C GLU A 385 18.64 12.16 -24.42
N GLN A 386 18.11 11.06 -23.88
CA GLN A 386 16.80 11.04 -23.26
C GLN A 386 16.83 10.80 -21.75
N TYR A 387 17.85 10.12 -21.20
CA TYR A 387 17.86 9.79 -19.78
C TYR A 387 18.02 11.05 -18.91
N VAL A 388 17.28 11.05 -17.80
CA VAL A 388 17.14 12.20 -16.88
C VAL A 388 18.44 12.63 -16.21
N GLN A 389 19.42 11.72 -16.10
CA GLN A 389 20.73 11.99 -15.50
C GLN A 389 21.86 11.66 -16.49
N ALA A 390 23.08 12.08 -16.18
CA ALA A 390 24.25 11.64 -16.94
C ALA A 390 24.40 10.12 -16.80
N VAL A 391 24.63 9.44 -17.92
CA VAL A 391 24.71 7.98 -17.96
C VAL A 391 26.11 7.54 -17.50
N ASP A 392 26.16 6.69 -16.47
CA ASP A 392 27.40 6.05 -16.04
C ASP A 392 27.60 4.73 -16.81
N TYR A 393 28.24 4.81 -17.98
CA TYR A 393 28.49 3.64 -18.82
C TYR A 393 29.38 2.58 -18.16
N ARG A 394 30.18 2.93 -17.15
CA ARG A 394 30.95 1.96 -16.38
C ARG A 394 30.00 1.11 -15.53
N LYS A 395 29.09 1.77 -14.80
CA LYS A 395 28.06 1.09 -14.01
C LYS A 395 27.16 0.23 -14.89
N LEU A 396 26.68 0.76 -16.02
CA LEU A 396 25.87 0.02 -16.99
C LEU A 396 26.59 -1.23 -17.51
N SER A 397 27.87 -1.10 -17.87
CA SER A 397 28.69 -2.24 -18.33
C SER A 397 28.82 -3.30 -17.25
N GLN A 398 28.98 -2.90 -15.98
CA GLN A 398 29.03 -3.82 -14.84
C GLN A 398 27.70 -4.55 -14.66
N GLY A 399 26.56 -3.85 -14.72
CA GLY A 399 25.24 -4.48 -14.62
C GLY A 399 24.97 -5.50 -15.74
N ALA A 400 25.32 -5.15 -16.98
CA ALA A 400 25.22 -6.08 -18.11
C ALA A 400 26.11 -7.32 -17.93
N LEU A 401 27.38 -7.14 -17.55
CA LEU A 401 28.31 -8.23 -17.28
C LEU A 401 27.79 -9.14 -16.16
N GLU A 402 27.24 -8.56 -15.10
CA GLU A 402 26.72 -9.30 -13.96
C GLU A 402 25.53 -10.16 -14.34
N CYS A 403 24.55 -9.65 -15.11
CA CYS A 403 23.43 -10.46 -15.62
C CYS A 403 23.91 -11.63 -16.49
N ILE A 404 24.83 -11.38 -17.43
CA ILE A 404 25.40 -12.45 -18.27
C ILE A 404 26.18 -13.47 -17.43
N ARG A 405 26.90 -13.01 -16.41
CA ARG A 405 27.60 -13.89 -15.47
C ARG A 405 26.61 -14.77 -14.69
N VAL A 406 25.55 -14.18 -14.15
CA VAL A 406 24.49 -14.89 -13.42
C VAL A 406 23.87 -15.97 -14.30
N LEU A 407 23.52 -15.66 -15.55
CA LEU A 407 23.05 -16.65 -16.52
C LEU A 407 24.05 -17.80 -16.70
N ALA A 408 25.34 -17.48 -16.89
CA ALA A 408 26.38 -18.48 -17.09
C ALA A 408 26.66 -19.35 -15.86
N THR A 409 26.46 -18.81 -14.65
CA THR A 409 26.75 -19.50 -13.38
C THR A 409 25.55 -20.16 -12.73
N THR A 410 24.34 -19.95 -13.24
CA THR A 410 23.13 -20.64 -12.77
C THR A 410 23.09 -22.03 -13.40
N GLU A 411 23.50 -23.04 -12.64
CA GLU A 411 23.68 -24.40 -13.15
C GLU A 411 22.43 -24.97 -13.84
N ARG A 412 21.25 -24.72 -13.28
CA ARG A 412 19.96 -25.19 -13.81
C ARG A 412 19.59 -24.56 -15.17
N ALA A 413 20.18 -23.42 -15.56
CA ALA A 413 19.97 -22.85 -16.89
C ALA A 413 20.50 -23.77 -18.02
N SER A 414 21.34 -24.77 -17.68
CA SER A 414 21.78 -25.80 -18.63
C SER A 414 20.63 -26.65 -19.19
N ALA A 415 19.46 -26.67 -18.54
CA ALA A 415 18.25 -27.28 -19.06
C ALA A 415 17.82 -26.66 -20.41
N SER A 416 17.95 -25.33 -20.54
CA SER A 416 17.68 -24.61 -21.78
C SER A 416 18.92 -24.42 -22.66
N PHE A 417 20.12 -24.40 -22.07
CA PHE A 417 21.39 -24.18 -22.76
C PHE A 417 22.40 -25.30 -22.45
N PRO A 418 22.33 -26.46 -23.12
CA PRO A 418 23.07 -27.67 -22.73
C PRO A 418 24.58 -27.50 -22.61
N LYS A 419 25.19 -26.60 -23.40
CA LYS A 419 26.62 -26.30 -23.34
C LYS A 419 27.06 -25.63 -22.03
N LEU A 420 26.13 -25.05 -21.25
CA LEU A 420 26.42 -24.59 -19.89
C LEU A 420 26.73 -25.75 -18.93
N ALA A 421 26.29 -26.98 -19.20
CA ALA A 421 26.65 -28.14 -18.40
C ALA A 421 28.13 -28.55 -18.59
N ASP A 422 28.74 -28.20 -19.72
CA ASP A 422 30.17 -28.39 -19.95
C ASP A 422 30.96 -27.40 -19.09
N LYS A 423 31.58 -27.93 -18.03
CA LYS A 423 32.39 -27.15 -17.08
C LYS A 423 33.50 -26.37 -17.76
N GLN A 424 34.19 -26.93 -18.75
CA GLN A 424 35.30 -26.26 -19.43
C GLN A 424 34.79 -25.12 -20.32
N ALA A 425 33.69 -25.33 -21.06
CA ALA A 425 33.07 -24.30 -21.87
C ALA A 425 32.55 -23.15 -21.00
N ARG A 426 31.87 -23.47 -19.89
CA ARG A 426 31.37 -22.50 -18.92
C ARG A 426 32.48 -21.70 -18.26
N GLU A 427 33.53 -22.36 -17.75
CA GLU A 427 34.68 -21.68 -17.14
C GLU A 427 35.39 -20.74 -18.12
N LYS A 428 35.53 -21.16 -19.39
CA LYS A 428 36.10 -20.30 -20.44
C LYS A 428 35.25 -19.04 -20.67
N PHE A 429 33.92 -19.19 -20.71
CA PHE A 429 33.01 -18.07 -20.89
C PHE A 429 33.02 -17.12 -19.68
N VAL A 430 32.94 -17.66 -18.47
CA VAL A 430 33.03 -16.87 -17.22
C VAL A 430 34.36 -16.13 -17.14
N ALA A 431 35.49 -16.77 -17.49
CA ALA A 431 36.79 -16.10 -17.52
C ALA A 431 36.86 -14.96 -18.58
N ALA A 432 36.11 -15.06 -19.67
CA ALA A 432 35.99 -13.98 -20.64
C ALA A 432 35.17 -12.81 -20.09
N ILE A 433 34.06 -13.08 -19.40
CA ILE A 433 33.26 -12.08 -18.68
C ILE A 433 34.10 -11.35 -17.64
N ASP A 434 34.83 -12.10 -16.79
CA ASP A 434 35.67 -11.53 -15.73
C ASP A 434 36.81 -10.67 -16.32
N ARG A 435 37.38 -11.07 -17.46
CA ARG A 435 38.38 -10.26 -18.18
C ARG A 435 37.80 -8.94 -18.66
N GLU A 436 36.61 -8.96 -19.26
CA GLU A 436 35.96 -7.73 -19.72
C GLU A 436 35.53 -6.84 -18.55
N ALA A 437 35.11 -7.42 -17.43
CA ALA A 437 34.85 -6.69 -16.19
C ALA A 437 36.11 -5.96 -15.69
N ASP A 438 37.26 -6.63 -15.71
CA ASP A 438 38.56 -6.05 -15.37
C ASP A 438 38.99 -4.95 -16.36
N ASN A 439 38.78 -5.16 -17.67
CA ASN A 439 39.07 -4.17 -18.71
C ASN A 439 38.25 -2.90 -18.47
N ILE A 440 36.93 -3.04 -18.28
CA ILE A 440 36.03 -1.93 -17.96
C ILE A 440 36.44 -1.23 -16.67
N ARG A 441 36.82 -1.98 -15.63
CA ARG A 441 37.25 -1.41 -14.33
C ARG A 441 38.52 -0.56 -14.46
N ARG A 442 39.51 -1.03 -15.23
CA ARG A 442 40.82 -0.35 -15.37
C ARG A 442 40.79 0.82 -16.34
N LYS A 443 39.81 0.91 -17.22
CA LYS A 443 39.73 1.97 -18.23
C LYS A 443 39.47 3.33 -17.58
N ASP A 444 40.19 4.37 -18.00
CA ASP A 444 40.02 5.73 -17.43
C ASP A 444 38.62 6.30 -17.68
N ARG A 445 38.13 6.18 -18.92
CA ARG A 445 36.80 6.62 -19.35
C ARG A 445 36.09 5.49 -20.07
N VAL A 446 34.86 5.24 -19.68
CA VAL A 446 33.94 4.28 -20.31
C VAL A 446 32.79 5.08 -20.92
N ASP A 447 32.47 4.82 -22.18
CA ASP A 447 31.36 5.47 -22.89
C ASP A 447 30.47 4.46 -23.63
N TYR A 448 29.47 4.96 -24.38
CA TYR A 448 28.51 4.14 -25.11
C TYR A 448 29.18 3.20 -26.15
N THR A 449 30.35 3.58 -26.67
CA THR A 449 31.12 2.75 -27.62
C THR A 449 31.66 1.53 -26.91
N ASP A 450 32.11 1.68 -25.66
CA ASP A 450 32.61 0.56 -24.85
C ASP A 450 31.52 -0.44 -24.53
N LEU A 451 30.33 0.03 -24.15
CA LEU A 451 29.19 -0.86 -23.91
C LEU A 451 28.79 -1.63 -25.19
N THR A 452 28.89 -0.97 -26.35
CA THR A 452 28.69 -1.59 -27.67
C THR A 452 29.77 -2.62 -28.02
N ILE A 453 31.04 -2.32 -27.75
CA ILE A 453 32.16 -3.26 -27.94
C ILE A 453 31.99 -4.47 -27.02
N LEU A 454 31.62 -4.23 -25.76
CA LEU A 454 31.39 -5.24 -24.76
C LEU A 454 30.33 -6.26 -25.20
N LEU A 455 29.16 -5.79 -25.66
CA LEU A 455 28.12 -6.67 -26.22
C LEU A 455 28.68 -7.57 -27.32
N ASN A 456 29.35 -6.98 -28.31
CA ASN A 456 29.90 -7.71 -29.46
C ASN A 456 30.99 -8.72 -29.06
N THR A 457 31.76 -8.42 -28.02
CA THR A 457 32.74 -9.36 -27.47
C THR A 457 32.04 -10.54 -26.78
N LEU A 458 31.05 -10.28 -25.90
CA LEU A 458 30.32 -11.35 -25.21
C LEU A 458 29.54 -12.26 -26.18
N LEU A 459 28.95 -11.71 -27.23
CA LEU A 459 28.28 -12.50 -28.27
C LEU A 459 29.24 -13.46 -28.97
N ARG A 460 30.45 -13.00 -29.32
CA ARG A 460 31.49 -13.85 -29.95
C ARG A 460 32.03 -14.91 -29.00
N GLU A 461 32.25 -14.56 -27.73
CA GLU A 461 32.74 -15.51 -26.73
C GLU A 461 31.68 -16.57 -26.40
N SER A 462 30.40 -16.19 -26.30
CA SER A 462 29.29 -17.14 -26.15
C SER A 462 29.26 -18.13 -27.33
N GLN A 463 29.29 -17.64 -28.57
CA GLN A 463 29.28 -18.48 -29.77
C GLN A 463 30.46 -19.48 -29.84
N ARG A 464 31.60 -19.16 -29.23
CA ARG A 464 32.81 -20.00 -29.20
C ARG A 464 32.90 -20.95 -28.00
N SER A 465 31.92 -20.92 -27.10
CA SER A 465 31.96 -21.66 -25.84
C SER A 465 30.59 -22.28 -25.50
N VAL A 466 29.70 -21.47 -24.93
CA VAL A 466 28.43 -21.90 -24.31
C VAL A 466 27.23 -21.81 -25.27
N GLU A 467 27.42 -21.27 -26.47
CA GLU A 467 26.45 -21.23 -27.57
C GLU A 467 25.05 -20.71 -27.17
N ILE A 468 24.99 -19.76 -26.22
CA ILE A 468 23.73 -19.13 -25.80
C ILE A 468 23.19 -18.28 -26.98
N PRO A 469 21.89 -18.38 -27.33
CA PRO A 469 21.30 -17.63 -28.43
C PRO A 469 21.50 -16.12 -28.31
N VAL A 470 21.70 -15.45 -29.45
CA VAL A 470 21.90 -13.99 -29.51
C VAL A 470 20.71 -13.23 -28.90
N SER A 471 19.48 -13.70 -29.10
CA SER A 471 18.27 -13.08 -28.56
C SER A 471 18.23 -13.10 -27.03
N VAL A 472 18.66 -14.21 -26.41
CA VAL A 472 18.80 -14.35 -24.95
C VAL A 472 19.90 -13.42 -24.45
N MET A 473 21.09 -13.46 -25.07
CA MET A 473 22.20 -12.58 -24.72
C MET A 473 21.82 -11.10 -24.82
N ALA A 474 21.10 -10.70 -25.88
CA ALA A 474 20.65 -9.33 -26.09
C ALA A 474 19.65 -8.88 -25.03
N MET A 475 18.68 -9.72 -24.68
CA MET A 475 17.70 -9.44 -23.62
C MET A 475 18.39 -9.29 -22.26
N GLU A 476 19.16 -10.29 -21.83
CA GLU A 476 19.83 -10.29 -20.52
C GLU A 476 20.86 -9.16 -20.38
N PHE A 477 21.59 -8.86 -21.46
CA PHE A 477 22.53 -7.75 -21.47
C PHE A 477 21.81 -6.40 -21.32
N THR A 478 20.70 -6.23 -22.04
CA THR A 478 19.94 -4.97 -22.04
C THR A 478 19.25 -4.73 -20.72
N ASP A 479 18.53 -5.73 -20.20
CA ASP A 479 17.89 -5.64 -18.89
C ASP A 479 18.95 -5.38 -17.81
N GLY A 480 20.10 -6.06 -17.89
CA GLY A 480 21.19 -5.90 -16.94
C GLY A 480 21.78 -4.49 -16.87
N PHE A 481 21.95 -3.78 -17.98
CA PHE A 481 22.41 -2.39 -17.91
C PHE A 481 21.29 -1.39 -17.58
N LEU A 482 20.05 -1.63 -18.02
CA LEU A 482 18.93 -0.73 -17.70
C LEU A 482 18.59 -0.74 -16.21
N ASP A 483 18.75 -1.89 -15.53
CA ASP A 483 18.62 -2.05 -14.08
C ASP A 483 19.58 -1.13 -13.28
N GLU A 484 20.65 -0.63 -13.90
CA GLU A 484 21.60 0.29 -13.26
C GLU A 484 21.18 1.75 -13.32
N LEU A 485 20.20 2.09 -14.17
CA LEU A 485 19.66 3.43 -14.33
C LEU A 485 18.74 3.79 -13.17
N ASP A 486 17.54 3.20 -13.14
CA ASP A 486 16.55 3.33 -12.08
C ASP A 486 15.49 2.21 -12.17
N ARG A 487 14.68 2.06 -11.12
CA ARG A 487 13.62 1.02 -11.04
C ARG A 487 12.42 1.23 -12.00
N PHE A 488 12.40 2.31 -12.78
CA PHE A 488 11.27 2.67 -13.64
C PHE A 488 11.62 2.64 -15.14
N SER A 489 12.90 2.44 -15.45
CA SER A 489 13.44 2.37 -16.80
C SER A 489 13.63 0.91 -17.19
N SER A 490 13.03 0.49 -18.31
CA SER A 490 13.04 -0.90 -18.76
C SER A 490 12.80 -1.00 -20.26
N MET A 491 13.09 -2.17 -20.81
CA MET A 491 12.54 -2.54 -22.11
C MET A 491 11.08 -2.98 -21.97
N ILE A 492 10.34 -2.75 -23.04
CA ILE A 492 9.09 -3.44 -23.34
C ILE A 492 9.43 -4.26 -24.59
N TRP A 493 9.68 -5.55 -24.39
CA TRP A 493 10.09 -6.45 -25.45
C TRP A 493 8.91 -6.79 -26.36
N PRO A 494 9.14 -7.34 -27.57
CA PRO A 494 8.07 -7.69 -28.50
C PRO A 494 6.98 -8.58 -27.91
N ALA A 495 7.33 -9.50 -27.01
CA ALA A 495 6.36 -10.36 -26.32
C ALA A 495 5.49 -9.60 -25.31
N ASP A 496 5.98 -8.48 -24.77
CA ASP A 496 5.31 -7.70 -23.71
C ASP A 496 4.46 -6.55 -24.27
N LEU A 497 4.63 -6.18 -25.55
CA LEU A 497 4.05 -4.95 -26.10
C LEU A 497 2.51 -4.94 -26.08
N ASP A 498 1.88 -6.07 -26.40
CA ASP A 498 0.42 -6.16 -26.42
C ASP A 498 -0.16 -5.95 -25.03
N ASP A 499 0.44 -6.56 -24.01
CA ASP A 499 0.02 -6.41 -22.62
C ASP A 499 0.32 -5.02 -22.07
N PHE A 500 1.48 -4.45 -22.40
CA PHE A 500 1.81 -3.06 -22.07
C PHE A 500 0.81 -2.07 -22.69
N THR A 501 0.41 -2.29 -23.94
CA THR A 501 -0.52 -1.42 -24.67
C THR A 501 -1.91 -1.47 -24.03
N LYS A 502 -2.41 -2.67 -23.70
CA LYS A 502 -3.69 -2.86 -22.98
C LYS A 502 -3.70 -2.13 -21.63
N GLN A 503 -2.60 -2.18 -20.88
CA GLN A 503 -2.49 -1.51 -19.58
C GLN A 503 -2.37 0.02 -19.69
N THR A 504 -1.65 0.52 -20.69
CA THR A 504 -1.28 1.94 -20.78
C THR A 504 -2.33 2.81 -21.45
N MET A 505 -3.06 2.28 -22.44
CA MET A 505 -4.08 3.07 -23.16
C MET A 505 -5.33 3.34 -22.32
N GLY A 506 -5.46 2.74 -21.12
CA GLY A 506 -6.56 3.02 -20.20
C GLY A 506 -7.93 2.55 -20.68
N GLU A 507 -8.01 1.98 -21.88
CA GLU A 507 -9.22 1.37 -22.42
C GLU A 507 -9.37 -0.03 -21.80
N PHE A 508 -9.90 -0.07 -20.58
CA PHE A 508 -10.23 -1.32 -19.91
C PHE A 508 -11.45 -1.93 -20.62
N TYR A 509 -11.21 -2.86 -21.55
CA TYR A 509 -12.27 -3.62 -22.19
C TYR A 509 -12.60 -4.88 -21.40
N GLY A 510 -13.85 -4.99 -20.99
CA GLY A 510 -14.32 -6.12 -20.20
C GLY A 510 -15.82 -6.05 -19.99
N VAL A 511 -16.29 -6.70 -18.93
CA VAL A 511 -17.72 -6.72 -18.59
C VAL A 511 -18.07 -5.81 -17.40
N GLY A 512 -17.06 -5.23 -16.77
CA GLY A 512 -17.18 -4.27 -15.67
C GLY A 512 -17.71 -4.87 -14.38
N ILE A 513 -16.93 -5.79 -13.78
CA ILE A 513 -17.23 -6.42 -12.50
C ILE A 513 -15.99 -6.27 -11.62
N GLN A 514 -16.17 -5.82 -10.38
CA GLN A 514 -15.19 -5.99 -9.34
C GLN A 514 -15.39 -7.36 -8.69
N ILE A 515 -14.33 -8.16 -8.67
CA ILE A 515 -14.36 -9.56 -8.25
C ILE A 515 -13.48 -9.78 -7.02
N GLY A 516 -13.86 -10.75 -6.20
CA GLY A 516 -13.08 -11.27 -5.08
C GLY A 516 -13.05 -12.80 -5.15
N LYS A 517 -12.00 -13.41 -4.63
CA LYS A 517 -11.89 -14.87 -4.59
C LYS A 517 -11.21 -15.29 -3.30
N GLU A 518 -11.80 -16.25 -2.62
CA GLU A 518 -11.17 -16.99 -1.53
C GLU A 518 -10.56 -18.29 -2.07
N GLU A 519 -9.63 -18.87 -1.32
CA GLU A 519 -8.94 -20.07 -1.76
C GLU A 519 -9.93 -21.24 -1.91
N ASN A 520 -9.88 -21.95 -3.05
CA ASN A 520 -10.78 -23.05 -3.39
C ASN A 520 -12.29 -22.69 -3.47
N GLU A 521 -12.65 -21.40 -3.47
CA GLU A 521 -14.03 -20.98 -3.67
C GLU A 521 -14.28 -20.44 -5.09
N PRO A 522 -15.52 -20.55 -5.61
CA PRO A 522 -15.90 -19.87 -6.85
C PRO A 522 -15.73 -18.36 -6.75
N LEU A 523 -15.60 -17.70 -7.91
CA LEU A 523 -15.34 -16.26 -7.96
C LEU A 523 -16.57 -15.46 -7.46
N LYS A 524 -16.40 -14.62 -6.44
CA LYS A 524 -17.47 -13.77 -5.87
C LYS A 524 -17.49 -12.40 -6.56
N VAL A 525 -18.69 -11.93 -6.90
CA VAL A 525 -18.90 -10.55 -7.37
C VAL A 525 -18.92 -9.63 -6.15
N ILE A 526 -17.95 -8.72 -6.04
CA ILE A 526 -17.96 -7.68 -5.02
C ILE A 526 -18.99 -6.61 -5.39
N THR A 527 -18.91 -6.09 -6.62
CA THR A 527 -19.92 -5.18 -7.18
C THR A 527 -19.80 -5.15 -8.71
N PRO A 528 -20.89 -5.10 -9.47
CA PRO A 528 -20.81 -4.62 -10.84
C PRO A 528 -20.34 -3.16 -10.87
N LEU A 529 -19.73 -2.73 -11.97
CA LEU A 529 -19.34 -1.34 -12.17
C LEU A 529 -20.48 -0.55 -12.82
N ALA A 530 -20.49 0.77 -12.57
CA ALA A 530 -21.48 1.70 -13.10
C ALA A 530 -21.51 1.65 -14.65
N ASN A 531 -22.72 1.66 -15.22
CA ASN A 531 -22.95 1.62 -16.67
C ASN A 531 -22.23 0.48 -17.43
N SER A 532 -21.94 -0.65 -16.76
CA SER A 532 -21.20 -1.78 -17.35
C SER A 532 -22.11 -2.83 -18.00
N PRO A 533 -21.59 -3.67 -18.92
CA PRO A 533 -22.33 -4.83 -19.44
C PRO A 533 -22.90 -5.74 -18.35
N ALA A 534 -22.14 -5.99 -17.28
CA ALA A 534 -22.56 -6.83 -16.16
C ALA A 534 -23.74 -6.24 -15.39
N LEU A 535 -23.70 -4.92 -15.11
CA LEU A 535 -24.81 -4.23 -14.45
C LEU A 535 -26.11 -4.34 -15.26
N HIS A 536 -26.02 -4.09 -16.57
CA HIS A 536 -27.17 -4.18 -17.48
C HIS A 536 -27.71 -5.61 -17.61
N ALA A 537 -26.84 -6.61 -17.47
CA ALA A 537 -27.24 -8.02 -17.47
C ALA A 537 -27.84 -8.49 -16.13
N GLY A 538 -27.93 -7.59 -15.14
CA GLY A 538 -28.53 -7.87 -13.84
C GLY A 538 -27.65 -8.75 -12.94
N ILE A 539 -26.33 -8.72 -13.13
CA ILE A 539 -25.37 -9.27 -12.17
C ILE A 539 -25.35 -8.36 -10.94
N LYS A 540 -25.40 -8.96 -9.76
CA LYS A 540 -25.52 -8.25 -8.48
C LYS A 540 -24.34 -8.52 -7.54
N THR A 541 -24.21 -7.68 -6.52
CA THR A 541 -23.29 -7.88 -5.40
C THR A 541 -23.56 -9.21 -4.69
N GLY A 542 -22.51 -9.98 -4.48
CA GLY A 542 -22.54 -11.30 -3.83
C GLY A 542 -22.93 -12.46 -4.74
N ASP A 543 -23.19 -12.22 -6.04
CA ASP A 543 -23.34 -13.31 -7.01
C ASP A 543 -22.04 -14.14 -7.11
N MET A 544 -22.17 -15.46 -7.27
CA MET A 544 -21.02 -16.36 -7.45
C MET A 544 -20.88 -16.74 -8.93
N ILE A 545 -19.78 -16.35 -9.57
CA ILE A 545 -19.41 -16.79 -10.91
C ILE A 545 -18.78 -18.17 -10.76
N LEU A 546 -19.50 -19.22 -11.13
CA LEU A 546 -19.06 -20.61 -11.04
C LEU A 546 -18.14 -21.01 -12.21
N LYS A 547 -18.39 -20.45 -13.39
CA LYS A 547 -17.63 -20.73 -14.62
C LYS A 547 -17.48 -19.49 -15.50
N VAL A 548 -16.36 -19.43 -16.22
CA VAL A 548 -16.10 -18.48 -17.30
C VAL A 548 -15.84 -19.27 -18.58
N ASP A 549 -16.66 -19.07 -19.61
CA ASP A 549 -16.63 -19.82 -20.87
C ASP A 549 -16.57 -21.35 -20.66
N GLY A 550 -17.36 -21.85 -19.70
CA GLY A 550 -17.46 -23.27 -19.36
C GLY A 550 -16.35 -23.79 -18.42
N VAL A 551 -15.34 -22.98 -18.13
CA VAL A 551 -14.22 -23.36 -17.25
C VAL A 551 -14.54 -23.00 -15.79
N PRO A 552 -14.42 -23.94 -14.83
CA PRO A 552 -14.64 -23.67 -13.41
C PRO A 552 -13.71 -22.60 -12.83
N THR A 553 -14.23 -21.76 -11.94
CA THR A 553 -13.45 -20.66 -11.34
C THR A 553 -12.73 -21.03 -10.03
N ASP A 554 -13.23 -22.03 -9.31
CA ASP A 554 -12.71 -22.48 -8.02
C ASP A 554 -11.24 -22.93 -8.10
N THR A 555 -10.88 -23.58 -9.20
CA THR A 555 -9.55 -24.16 -9.45
C THR A 555 -8.57 -23.24 -10.20
N ILE A 556 -8.98 -22.02 -10.57
CA ILE A 556 -8.18 -21.11 -11.40
C ILE A 556 -7.79 -19.84 -10.64
N ALA A 557 -6.53 -19.43 -10.73
CA ALA A 557 -6.04 -18.18 -10.15
C ALA A 557 -6.81 -16.95 -10.65
N VAL A 558 -7.02 -15.96 -9.79
CA VAL A 558 -7.84 -14.77 -10.07
C VAL A 558 -7.36 -14.01 -11.31
N ASP A 559 -6.05 -13.81 -11.47
CA ASP A 559 -5.50 -13.06 -12.60
C ASP A 559 -5.79 -13.71 -13.95
N LYS A 560 -5.80 -15.04 -14.01
CA LYS A 560 -6.21 -15.78 -15.21
C LYS A 560 -7.69 -15.60 -15.47
N LEU A 561 -8.54 -15.63 -14.44
CA LEU A 561 -9.96 -15.34 -14.58
C LEU A 561 -10.20 -13.90 -15.08
N VAL A 562 -9.45 -12.91 -14.58
CA VAL A 562 -9.50 -11.52 -15.08
C VAL A 562 -9.18 -11.48 -16.57
N ARG A 563 -8.14 -12.18 -17.04
CA ARG A 563 -7.78 -12.26 -18.47
C ARG A 563 -8.84 -12.96 -19.32
N MET A 564 -9.52 -13.97 -18.77
CA MET A 564 -10.62 -14.65 -19.46
C MET A 564 -11.87 -13.75 -19.55
N ILE A 565 -12.16 -12.99 -18.50
CA ILE A 565 -13.31 -12.09 -18.43
C ILE A 565 -13.10 -10.84 -19.30
N THR A 566 -11.88 -10.30 -19.31
CA THR A 566 -11.47 -9.17 -20.17
C THR A 566 -11.14 -9.64 -21.59
N GLY A 567 -11.02 -8.70 -22.52
CA GLY A 567 -10.78 -9.02 -23.93
C GLY A 567 -11.25 -7.92 -24.87
N PRO A 568 -11.01 -8.06 -26.18
CA PRO A 568 -11.30 -7.00 -27.15
C PRO A 568 -12.77 -6.57 -27.14
N ARG A 569 -13.02 -5.27 -27.33
CA ARG A 569 -14.36 -4.70 -27.44
C ARG A 569 -15.23 -5.46 -28.44
N GLY A 570 -16.49 -5.71 -28.09
CA GLY A 570 -17.48 -6.39 -28.93
C GLY A 570 -17.39 -7.92 -28.94
N THR A 571 -16.33 -8.51 -28.37
CA THR A 571 -16.25 -9.96 -28.17
C THR A 571 -17.16 -10.41 -27.02
N LYS A 572 -17.53 -11.69 -27.00
CA LYS A 572 -18.43 -12.25 -25.98
C LYS A 572 -17.68 -13.06 -24.93
N VAL A 573 -18.23 -13.08 -23.72
CA VAL A 573 -17.86 -13.99 -22.64
C VAL A 573 -19.12 -14.54 -22.01
N THR A 574 -19.12 -15.80 -21.62
CA THR A 574 -20.24 -16.46 -20.96
C THR A 574 -19.88 -16.71 -19.50
N LEU A 575 -20.66 -16.14 -18.58
CA LEU A 575 -20.52 -16.38 -17.15
C LEU A 575 -21.64 -17.32 -16.68
N THR A 576 -21.29 -18.41 -16.00
CA THR A 576 -22.27 -19.19 -15.24
C THR A 576 -22.36 -18.59 -13.84
N VAL A 577 -23.43 -17.87 -13.56
CA VAL A 577 -23.62 -17.09 -12.33
C VAL A 577 -24.68 -17.74 -11.45
N ARG A 578 -24.37 -18.01 -10.19
CA ARG A 578 -25.33 -18.35 -9.15
C ARG A 578 -25.69 -17.08 -8.37
N PRO A 579 -26.92 -16.57 -8.49
CA PRO A 579 -27.35 -15.39 -7.75
C PRO A 579 -27.21 -15.57 -6.24
N ARG A 580 -26.94 -14.47 -5.54
CA ARG A 580 -26.88 -14.49 -4.06
C ARG A 580 -28.21 -14.98 -3.47
N GLY A 581 -28.17 -16.04 -2.65
CA GLY A 581 -29.36 -16.62 -2.01
C GLY A 581 -30.18 -17.58 -2.87
N GLU A 582 -29.78 -17.81 -4.13
CA GLU A 582 -30.46 -18.75 -5.04
C GLU A 582 -29.61 -20.02 -5.27
N LYS A 583 -30.26 -21.17 -5.39
CA LYS A 583 -29.57 -22.45 -5.62
C LYS A 583 -29.26 -22.71 -7.09
N GLU A 584 -30.09 -22.21 -8.00
CA GLU A 584 -29.99 -22.49 -9.43
C GLU A 584 -29.07 -21.48 -10.13
N PRO A 585 -27.97 -21.92 -10.78
CA PRO A 585 -27.15 -21.04 -11.59
C PRO A 585 -27.83 -20.72 -12.93
N ARG A 586 -27.49 -19.55 -13.49
CA ARG A 586 -27.89 -19.11 -14.83
C ARG A 586 -26.68 -18.75 -15.68
N GLU A 587 -26.77 -18.98 -16.99
CA GLU A 587 -25.77 -18.48 -17.93
C GLU A 587 -26.10 -17.04 -18.36
N VAL A 588 -25.09 -16.18 -18.30
CA VAL A 588 -25.16 -14.79 -18.69
C VAL A 588 -24.12 -14.55 -19.78
N VAL A 589 -24.59 -14.29 -21.01
CA VAL A 589 -23.71 -13.93 -22.13
C VAL A 589 -23.53 -12.43 -22.14
N LEU A 590 -22.29 -11.99 -21.93
CA LEU A 590 -21.92 -10.58 -21.87
C LEU A 590 -21.11 -10.21 -23.11
N VAL A 591 -21.35 -9.02 -23.64
CA VAL A 591 -20.52 -8.42 -24.68
C VAL A 591 -19.53 -7.50 -23.99
N ARG A 592 -18.23 -7.70 -24.23
CA ARG A 592 -17.18 -6.86 -23.65
C ARG A 592 -17.28 -5.46 -24.25
N ASP A 593 -17.26 -4.46 -23.39
CA ASP A 593 -17.28 -3.05 -23.78
C ASP A 593 -16.24 -2.25 -23.00
N GLU A 594 -16.07 -0.99 -23.37
CA GLU A 594 -15.24 -0.05 -22.63
C GLU A 594 -15.81 0.18 -21.22
N ILE A 595 -14.99 0.02 -20.21
CA ILE A 595 -15.39 0.21 -18.81
C ILE A 595 -14.84 1.53 -18.29
N GLN A 596 -15.75 2.43 -17.93
CA GLN A 596 -15.41 3.70 -17.32
C GLN A 596 -15.31 3.55 -15.80
N ILE A 597 -14.11 3.76 -15.25
CA ILE A 597 -13.89 3.80 -13.80
C ILE A 597 -14.16 5.22 -13.30
N ARG A 598 -15.18 5.37 -12.46
CA ARG A 598 -15.47 6.64 -11.79
C ARG A 598 -14.45 6.88 -10.69
N THR A 599 -13.67 7.94 -10.84
CA THR A 599 -12.54 8.22 -9.96
C THR A 599 -12.87 9.16 -8.80
N VAL A 600 -13.99 9.90 -8.87
CA VAL A 600 -14.44 10.86 -7.86
C VAL A 600 -15.63 10.26 -7.11
N LYS A 601 -15.45 10.01 -5.81
CA LYS A 601 -16.47 9.45 -4.91
C LYS A 601 -16.82 10.44 -3.80
N GLY A 602 -18.01 10.34 -3.26
CA GLY A 602 -18.49 11.15 -2.12
C GLY A 602 -18.43 10.41 -0.80
N TRP A 603 -19.16 10.92 0.19
CA TRP A 603 -19.27 10.32 1.53
C TRP A 603 -20.18 9.09 1.51
N LYS A 604 -21.33 9.20 0.85
CA LYS A 604 -22.36 8.16 0.77
C LYS A 604 -22.86 8.03 -0.66
N LEU A 605 -22.91 6.81 -1.22
CA LEU A 605 -23.65 6.60 -2.46
C LEU A 605 -25.15 6.50 -2.15
N LEU A 606 -25.96 7.33 -2.81
CA LEU A 606 -27.41 7.33 -2.61
C LEU A 606 -28.07 6.29 -3.54
N PRO A 607 -29.10 5.55 -3.06
CA PRO A 607 -29.84 4.59 -3.89
C PRO A 607 -30.49 5.25 -5.13
N GLY A 608 -30.77 4.42 -6.15
CA GLY A 608 -31.59 4.82 -7.29
C GLY A 608 -30.87 5.54 -8.45
N GLY A 609 -29.54 5.45 -8.53
CA GLY A 609 -28.75 5.96 -9.66
C GLY A 609 -27.87 4.89 -10.32
N ASN A 610 -27.35 5.16 -11.52
CA ASN A 610 -26.41 4.27 -12.23
C ASN A 610 -24.98 4.28 -11.63
N GLY A 611 -24.84 4.52 -10.33
CA GLY A 611 -23.55 4.58 -9.63
C GLY A 611 -22.83 5.92 -9.57
N ASP A 612 -23.54 7.01 -9.92
CA ASP A 612 -22.99 8.37 -9.94
C ASP A 612 -23.70 9.34 -8.97
N ASN A 613 -24.61 8.83 -8.12
CA ASN A 613 -25.43 9.65 -7.23
C ASN A 613 -24.83 9.75 -5.81
N TRP A 614 -23.70 10.45 -5.69
CA TRP A 614 -23.01 10.63 -4.41
C TRP A 614 -23.60 11.78 -3.58
N ASP A 615 -23.87 11.54 -2.29
CA ASP A 615 -23.90 12.58 -1.26
C ASP A 615 -22.46 12.87 -0.84
N PHE A 616 -22.03 14.11 -1.06
CA PHE A 616 -20.70 14.58 -0.72
C PHE A 616 -20.65 15.22 0.67
N MET A 617 -21.78 15.39 1.36
CA MET A 617 -21.83 15.99 2.68
C MET A 617 -21.50 14.96 3.76
N LEU A 618 -20.43 15.20 4.50
CA LEU A 618 -20.03 14.39 5.65
C LEU A 618 -20.69 14.91 6.94
N ASP A 619 -20.65 16.22 7.16
CA ASP A 619 -21.28 16.89 8.30
C ASP A 619 -22.07 18.11 7.79
N LYS A 620 -23.39 17.96 7.69
CA LYS A 620 -24.28 19.01 7.17
C LYS A 620 -24.37 20.20 8.12
N ASP A 621 -24.30 19.96 9.43
CA ASP A 621 -24.41 21.01 10.45
C ASP A 621 -23.14 21.87 10.47
N ALA A 622 -21.97 21.26 10.32
CA ALA A 622 -20.69 21.95 10.23
C ALA A 622 -20.33 22.42 8.80
N GLY A 623 -21.14 22.08 7.79
CA GLY A 623 -20.86 22.41 6.39
C GLY A 623 -19.59 21.77 5.83
N ILE A 624 -19.27 20.54 6.25
CA ILE A 624 -18.09 19.79 5.84
C ILE A 624 -18.46 18.75 4.77
N ALA A 625 -17.82 18.88 3.62
CA ALA A 625 -17.91 17.91 2.54
C ALA A 625 -16.69 16.97 2.49
N TYR A 626 -16.88 15.83 1.85
CA TYR A 626 -15.86 14.82 1.61
C TYR A 626 -15.88 14.39 0.14
N ILE A 627 -14.70 14.44 -0.48
CA ILE A 627 -14.44 13.93 -1.82
C ILE A 627 -13.27 12.97 -1.74
N ARG A 628 -13.42 11.77 -2.29
CA ARG A 628 -12.33 10.81 -2.46
C ARG A 628 -11.96 10.72 -3.94
N ILE A 629 -10.67 10.88 -4.24
CA ILE A 629 -10.14 10.66 -5.58
C ILE A 629 -9.31 9.38 -5.54
N ILE A 630 -9.79 8.32 -6.19
CA ILE A 630 -9.12 7.00 -6.15
C ILE A 630 -8.01 6.85 -7.20
N GLN A 631 -8.05 7.64 -8.27
CA GLN A 631 -7.06 7.66 -9.34
C GLN A 631 -7.22 8.96 -10.17
N PHE A 632 -6.19 9.36 -10.92
CA PHE A 632 -6.26 10.47 -11.87
C PHE A 632 -6.36 9.98 -13.32
N THR A 633 -7.56 10.00 -13.87
CA THR A 633 -7.87 9.71 -15.28
C THR A 633 -8.21 11.01 -16.02
N ASP A 634 -8.41 10.92 -17.33
CA ASP A 634 -8.83 12.04 -18.18
C ASP A 634 -10.20 12.62 -17.80
N THR A 635 -11.10 11.81 -17.24
CA THR A 635 -12.43 12.24 -16.79
C THR A 635 -12.44 12.88 -15.40
N THR A 636 -11.42 12.62 -14.56
CA THR A 636 -11.37 13.09 -13.16
C THR A 636 -11.62 14.60 -13.00
N PRO A 637 -11.00 15.50 -13.79
CA PRO A 637 -11.19 16.94 -13.62
C PRO A 637 -12.65 17.36 -13.83
N ARG A 638 -13.31 16.83 -14.87
CA ARG A 638 -14.71 17.14 -15.16
C ARG A 638 -15.64 16.64 -14.05
N ASP A 639 -15.41 15.41 -13.59
CA ASP A 639 -16.24 14.78 -12.57
C ASP A 639 -16.07 15.51 -11.22
N LEU A 640 -14.86 15.98 -10.90
CA LEU A 640 -14.60 16.84 -9.73
C LEU A 640 -15.30 18.20 -9.86
N ALA A 641 -15.14 18.90 -10.99
CA ALA A 641 -15.79 20.19 -11.21
C ALA A 641 -17.31 20.09 -11.04
N SER A 642 -17.92 19.01 -11.52
CA SER A 642 -19.36 18.74 -11.28
C SER A 642 -19.69 18.52 -9.81
N ALA A 643 -18.81 17.87 -9.04
CA ALA A 643 -19.01 17.68 -7.60
C ALA A 643 -18.90 19.02 -6.85
N LEU A 644 -17.88 19.82 -7.15
CA LEU A 644 -17.66 21.14 -6.54
C LEU A 644 -18.83 22.09 -6.82
N GLU A 645 -19.38 22.09 -8.03
CA GLU A 645 -20.57 22.88 -8.37
C GLU A 645 -21.81 22.47 -7.56
N LYS A 646 -22.00 21.17 -7.28
CA LYS A 646 -23.07 20.70 -6.39
C LYS A 646 -22.84 21.18 -4.95
N LEU A 647 -21.62 21.07 -4.45
CA LEU A 647 -21.25 21.49 -3.10
C LEU A 647 -21.42 23.00 -2.89
N LYS A 648 -21.04 23.80 -3.88
CA LYS A 648 -21.18 25.27 -3.85
C LYS A 648 -22.65 25.69 -3.71
N ARG A 649 -23.57 25.02 -4.39
CA ARG A 649 -25.03 25.28 -4.25
C ARG A 649 -25.56 24.92 -2.86
N ASN A 650 -24.93 23.96 -2.19
CA ASN A 650 -25.29 23.53 -0.84
C ASN A 650 -24.61 24.35 0.27
N GLY A 651 -23.85 25.40 -0.08
CA GLY A 651 -23.23 26.30 0.90
C GLY A 651 -22.03 25.71 1.64
N VAL A 652 -21.31 24.77 1.03
CA VAL A 652 -20.12 24.15 1.64
C VAL A 652 -18.98 25.16 1.77
N ASN A 653 -18.42 25.24 2.98
CA ASN A 653 -17.28 26.09 3.31
C ASN A 653 -16.04 25.29 3.75
N SER A 654 -16.16 23.97 3.90
CA SER A 654 -15.05 23.10 4.30
C SER A 654 -15.07 21.79 3.52
N LEU A 655 -13.91 21.37 3.01
CA LEU A 655 -13.77 20.20 2.15
C LEU A 655 -12.62 19.32 2.63
N ILE A 656 -12.86 18.02 2.66
CA ILE A 656 -11.84 16.99 2.81
C ILE A 656 -11.64 16.33 1.44
N VAL A 657 -10.39 16.30 0.95
CA VAL A 657 -9.99 15.54 -0.24
C VAL A 657 -9.17 14.34 0.19
N ASP A 658 -9.69 13.14 -0.01
CA ASP A 658 -9.03 11.90 0.38
C ASP A 658 -8.27 11.29 -0.82
N LEU A 659 -6.96 11.21 -0.67
CA LEU A 659 -6.01 10.64 -1.65
C LEU A 659 -5.33 9.37 -1.11
N ARG A 660 -5.78 8.82 0.03
CA ARG A 660 -5.24 7.57 0.56
C ARG A 660 -5.47 6.46 -0.45
N TYR A 661 -4.44 5.64 -0.66
CA TYR A 661 -4.42 4.55 -1.65
C TYR A 661 -4.60 4.98 -3.11
N ASN A 662 -4.36 6.26 -3.44
CA ASN A 662 -4.37 6.74 -4.82
C ASN A 662 -2.96 6.61 -5.44
N PRO A 663 -2.73 5.68 -6.41
CA PRO A 663 -1.42 5.45 -7.01
C PRO A 663 -0.98 6.54 -8.00
N GLY A 664 -1.81 7.57 -8.18
CA GLY A 664 -1.61 8.67 -9.11
C GLY A 664 -2.40 8.47 -10.40
N GLY A 665 -1.75 8.70 -11.54
CA GLY A 665 -2.39 8.72 -12.85
C GLY A 665 -1.84 9.84 -13.73
N LEU A 666 -2.68 10.40 -14.60
CA LEU A 666 -2.28 11.41 -15.57
C LEU A 666 -1.85 12.72 -14.89
N LEU A 667 -0.66 13.22 -15.26
CA LEU A 667 -0.15 14.52 -14.81
C LEU A 667 -1.13 15.65 -15.11
N GLU A 668 -1.70 15.65 -16.32
CA GLU A 668 -2.60 16.71 -16.76
C GLU A 668 -3.90 16.73 -15.94
N ALA A 669 -4.42 15.56 -15.57
CA ALA A 669 -5.58 15.47 -14.70
C ALA A 669 -5.29 16.00 -13.29
N SER A 670 -4.13 15.65 -12.71
CA SER A 670 -3.69 16.20 -11.41
C SER A 670 -3.53 17.71 -11.45
N ARG A 671 -2.93 18.24 -12.53
CA ARG A 671 -2.79 19.68 -12.75
C ARG A 671 -4.15 20.38 -12.74
N LEU A 672 -5.10 19.90 -13.55
CA LEU A 672 -6.43 20.48 -13.66
C LEU A 672 -7.21 20.38 -12.34
N VAL A 673 -7.09 19.26 -11.62
CA VAL A 673 -7.68 19.10 -10.29
C VAL A 673 -7.08 20.08 -9.28
N ALA A 674 -5.76 20.26 -9.27
CA ALA A 674 -5.11 21.22 -8.37
C ALA A 674 -5.56 22.67 -8.66
N ASP A 675 -5.80 22.99 -9.93
CA ASP A 675 -6.26 24.29 -10.39
C ASP A 675 -7.61 24.70 -9.77
N GLU A 676 -8.47 23.73 -9.44
CA GLU A 676 -9.76 23.99 -8.79
C GLU A 676 -9.63 24.60 -7.39
N PHE A 677 -8.47 24.43 -6.74
CA PHE A 677 -8.26 24.77 -5.34
C PHE A 677 -7.39 26.00 -5.12
N VAL A 678 -6.70 26.53 -6.13
CA VAL A 678 -5.79 27.69 -5.96
C VAL A 678 -6.16 28.82 -6.91
N THR A 679 -5.88 30.06 -6.50
CA THR A 679 -6.18 31.27 -7.30
C THR A 679 -5.11 31.58 -8.35
N GLY A 680 -3.96 30.91 -8.27
CA GLY A 680 -2.81 31.12 -9.13
C GLY A 680 -1.53 30.55 -8.52
N GLY A 681 -0.42 30.66 -9.25
CA GLY A 681 0.89 30.14 -8.83
C GLY A 681 1.24 28.78 -9.43
N ARG A 682 2.47 28.34 -9.22
CA ARG A 682 2.97 27.05 -9.74
C ARG A 682 2.25 25.87 -9.10
N ILE A 683 1.79 24.90 -9.86
CA ILE A 683 1.31 23.61 -9.34
C ILE A 683 2.47 22.61 -9.30
N VAL A 684 3.18 22.45 -10.41
CA VAL A 684 4.29 21.51 -10.52
C VAL A 684 5.23 21.96 -11.65
N SER A 685 6.49 21.56 -11.57
CA SER A 685 7.40 21.65 -12.70
C SER A 685 8.09 20.32 -12.96
N THR A 686 8.43 20.06 -14.22
CA THR A 686 9.30 18.97 -14.61
C THR A 686 10.67 19.52 -14.97
N LYS A 687 11.74 18.79 -14.63
CA LYS A 687 13.10 19.10 -15.10
C LYS A 687 13.75 17.82 -15.62
N GLY A 688 14.22 17.85 -16.86
CA GLY A 688 15.06 16.80 -17.46
C GLY A 688 16.49 17.29 -17.67
N ARG A 689 17.39 16.40 -18.11
CA ARG A 689 18.80 16.75 -18.40
C ARG A 689 18.91 17.65 -19.64
N GLN A 690 18.32 17.22 -20.75
CA GLN A 690 18.44 17.90 -22.06
C GLN A 690 17.18 18.71 -22.42
N ASN A 691 16.02 18.40 -21.84
CA ASN A 691 14.82 19.21 -22.03
C ASN A 691 14.81 20.39 -21.03
N ARG A 692 14.27 21.54 -21.44
CA ARG A 692 14.17 22.75 -20.59
C ARG A 692 13.21 22.61 -19.40
N GLY A 693 12.62 21.43 -19.21
CA GLY A 693 11.50 21.23 -18.29
C GLY A 693 10.20 21.84 -18.81
N ARG A 694 9.12 21.63 -18.07
CA ARG A 694 7.85 22.33 -18.24
C ARG A 694 7.37 22.82 -16.88
N THR A 695 6.80 24.01 -16.85
CA THR A 695 6.11 24.54 -15.68
C THR A 695 4.62 24.46 -15.92
N TYR A 696 3.89 24.03 -14.91
CA TYR A 696 2.44 23.95 -14.92
C TYR A 696 1.94 24.85 -13.80
N ASP A 697 1.32 25.94 -14.19
CA ASP A 697 0.84 26.98 -13.29
C ASP A 697 -0.69 26.97 -13.28
N ALA A 698 -1.26 27.37 -12.15
CA ALA A 698 -2.69 27.53 -11.95
C ALA A 698 -3.23 28.76 -12.68
N THR A 699 -4.52 28.71 -12.99
CA THR A 699 -5.32 29.74 -13.61
C THR A 699 -6.30 30.31 -12.59
N PRO A 700 -6.85 31.53 -12.80
CA PRO A 700 -7.77 32.14 -11.84
C PRO A 700 -9.20 31.57 -11.93
N SER A 701 -9.42 30.38 -12.49
CA SER A 701 -10.75 29.80 -12.73
C SER A 701 -11.19 28.74 -11.73
N GLY A 702 -10.43 28.49 -10.66
CA GLY A 702 -10.74 27.43 -9.70
C GLY A 702 -12.10 27.61 -9.02
N ALA A 703 -12.86 26.52 -8.89
CA ALA A 703 -14.22 26.56 -8.31
C ALA A 703 -14.24 26.62 -6.78
N TYR A 704 -13.16 26.21 -6.10
CA TYR A 704 -13.08 26.10 -4.64
C TYR A 704 -11.78 26.70 -4.07
N THR A 705 -11.55 27.99 -4.31
CA THR A 705 -10.30 28.65 -3.90
C THR A 705 -10.29 29.14 -2.44
N ASP A 706 -11.47 29.44 -1.87
CA ASP A 706 -11.56 30.21 -0.62
C ASP A 706 -12.02 29.39 0.60
N GLY A 707 -12.62 28.22 0.40
CA GLY A 707 -13.09 27.36 1.49
C GLY A 707 -11.97 26.59 2.19
N ASP A 708 -12.19 26.16 3.42
CA ASP A 708 -11.21 25.36 4.16
C ASP A 708 -11.00 23.99 3.49
N LEU A 709 -9.73 23.54 3.46
CA LEU A 709 -9.32 22.32 2.77
C LEU A 709 -8.38 21.48 3.64
N VAL A 710 -8.71 20.21 3.78
CA VAL A 710 -7.80 19.18 4.32
C VAL A 710 -7.58 18.11 3.26
N VAL A 711 -6.35 17.64 3.10
CA VAL A 711 -6.00 16.53 2.21
C VAL A 711 -5.53 15.34 3.03
N LEU A 712 -6.18 14.18 2.87
CA LEU A 712 -5.76 12.92 3.50
C LEU A 712 -4.80 12.17 2.57
N VAL A 713 -3.68 11.68 3.12
CA VAL A 713 -2.65 10.95 2.37
C VAL A 713 -2.12 9.77 3.18
N ASN A 714 -1.57 8.77 2.50
CA ASN A 714 -0.82 7.69 3.12
C ASN A 714 0.37 7.25 2.25
N GLU A 715 1.10 6.23 2.69
CA GLU A 715 2.26 5.66 2.00
C GLU A 715 1.97 5.12 0.59
N MET A 716 0.69 4.90 0.26
CA MET A 716 0.22 4.46 -1.05
C MET A 716 -0.25 5.61 -1.95
N SER A 717 -0.32 6.85 -1.44
CA SER A 717 -0.53 8.05 -2.25
C SER A 717 0.73 8.32 -3.09
N ALA A 718 0.65 8.26 -4.42
CA ALA A 718 1.82 8.34 -5.30
C ALA A 718 1.64 9.27 -6.52
N SER A 719 2.75 9.78 -7.06
CA SER A 719 2.81 10.49 -8.33
C SER A 719 1.82 11.66 -8.45
N ALA A 720 0.80 11.59 -9.31
CA ALA A 720 -0.23 12.62 -9.44
C ALA A 720 -0.93 13.00 -8.12
N ALA A 721 -1.10 12.06 -7.19
CA ALA A 721 -1.65 12.37 -5.86
C ALA A 721 -0.68 13.22 -5.02
N GLU A 722 0.61 12.98 -5.16
CA GLU A 722 1.68 13.72 -4.49
C GLU A 722 1.88 15.11 -5.08
N ILE A 723 1.63 15.27 -6.39
CA ILE A 723 1.61 16.58 -7.04
C ILE A 723 0.50 17.44 -6.44
N LEU A 724 -0.71 16.89 -6.33
CA LEU A 724 -1.85 17.60 -5.73
C LEU A 724 -1.57 17.94 -4.26
N SER A 725 -1.29 16.94 -3.42
CA SER A 725 -1.08 17.17 -1.98
C SER A 725 0.13 18.06 -1.70
N GLY A 726 1.22 17.88 -2.45
CA GLY A 726 2.44 18.68 -2.35
C GLY A 726 2.22 20.13 -2.78
N ALA A 727 1.48 20.37 -3.87
CA ALA A 727 1.14 21.74 -4.29
C ALA A 727 0.23 22.43 -3.25
N MET A 728 -0.80 21.74 -2.76
CA MET A 728 -1.69 22.30 -1.74
C MET A 728 -0.95 22.61 -0.43
N ARG A 729 0.03 21.77 -0.07
CA ARG A 729 0.92 22.00 1.08
C ARG A 729 1.82 23.20 0.87
N ASP A 730 2.54 23.28 -0.24
CA ASP A 730 3.52 24.35 -0.51
C ASP A 730 2.88 25.74 -0.60
N TRP A 731 1.64 25.82 -1.07
CA TRP A 731 0.86 27.07 -1.08
C TRP A 731 0.18 27.38 0.24
N ASN A 732 0.36 26.56 1.28
CA ASN A 732 -0.38 26.64 2.54
C ASN A 732 -1.91 26.68 2.31
N ARG A 733 -2.37 26.02 1.23
CA ARG A 733 -3.77 25.98 0.80
C ARG A 733 -4.57 24.94 1.58
N ALA A 734 -3.93 23.82 1.93
CA ALA A 734 -4.55 22.75 2.70
C ALA A 734 -3.66 22.27 3.85
N ILE A 735 -4.30 21.83 4.94
CA ILE A 735 -3.64 20.99 5.94
C ILE A 735 -3.59 19.58 5.37
N VAL A 736 -2.46 18.89 5.54
CA VAL A 736 -2.24 17.53 5.00
C VAL A 736 -2.15 16.61 6.20
N VAL A 737 -2.92 15.53 6.21
CA VAL A 737 -3.08 14.62 7.36
C VAL A 737 -2.86 13.18 6.93
N GLY A 738 -2.20 12.38 7.77
CA GLY A 738 -2.02 10.94 7.55
C GLY A 738 -0.55 10.52 7.62
N GLN A 739 -0.05 9.80 6.63
CA GLN A 739 1.35 9.33 6.58
C GLN A 739 2.09 9.91 5.36
N ARG A 740 3.42 9.94 5.40
CA ARG A 740 4.24 10.39 4.26
C ARG A 740 3.88 9.59 3.00
N THR A 741 3.73 10.29 1.88
CA THR A 741 3.40 9.70 0.57
C THR A 741 4.53 8.87 -0.03
N PHE A 742 4.28 8.13 -1.13
CA PHE A 742 5.19 7.10 -1.68
C PHE A 742 6.55 7.57 -2.22
N GLY A 743 6.67 8.80 -2.76
CA GLY A 743 7.91 9.34 -3.34
C GLY A 743 8.14 9.01 -4.82
N LYS A 744 7.09 8.84 -5.63
CA LYS A 744 7.21 8.60 -7.08
C LYS A 744 7.17 9.92 -7.85
N GLY A 745 8.31 10.61 -7.85
CA GLY A 745 8.50 11.89 -8.53
C GLY A 745 9.13 11.83 -9.93
N SER A 746 9.05 10.72 -10.66
CA SER A 746 9.71 10.54 -11.95
C SER A 746 8.72 10.53 -13.13
N VAL A 747 9.17 11.00 -14.29
CA VAL A 747 8.43 11.02 -15.56
C VAL A 747 9.01 9.96 -16.50
N GLN A 748 8.18 9.02 -16.94
CA GLN A 748 8.58 7.99 -17.90
C GLN A 748 8.03 8.30 -19.29
N ASN A 749 8.90 8.27 -20.29
CA ASN A 749 8.50 8.29 -21.70
C ASN A 749 8.64 6.90 -22.29
N VAL A 750 7.70 6.53 -23.15
CA VAL A 750 7.74 5.29 -23.95
C VAL A 750 8.28 5.65 -25.32
N ILE A 751 9.52 5.27 -25.59
CA ILE A 751 10.26 5.62 -26.79
C ILE A 751 10.22 4.44 -27.75
N GLN A 752 9.79 4.68 -28.98
CA GLN A 752 9.83 3.65 -30.02
C GLN A 752 11.26 3.38 -30.46
N ILE A 753 11.64 2.10 -30.50
CA ILE A 753 12.94 1.71 -31.03
C ILE A 753 12.90 1.82 -32.56
N PRO A 754 13.79 2.62 -33.20
CA PRO A 754 13.81 2.75 -34.65
C PRO A 754 13.97 1.40 -35.34
N ARG A 755 13.26 1.17 -36.46
CA ARG A 755 13.25 -0.10 -37.22
C ARG A 755 12.69 -1.33 -36.48
N HIS A 756 12.30 -1.20 -35.22
CA HIS A 756 11.74 -2.28 -34.39
C HIS A 756 10.34 -1.87 -33.90
N PRO A 757 9.29 -2.01 -34.75
CA PRO A 757 7.96 -1.52 -34.44
C PRO A 757 7.31 -2.18 -33.23
N ASN A 758 7.84 -3.32 -32.78
CA ASN A 758 7.32 -4.08 -31.65
C ASN A 758 8.15 -3.91 -30.36
N ALA A 759 9.23 -3.12 -30.36
CA ALA A 759 10.03 -2.87 -29.16
C ALA A 759 9.87 -1.41 -28.69
N ARG A 760 9.79 -1.18 -27.38
CA ARG A 760 9.79 0.16 -26.78
C ARG A 760 10.80 0.24 -25.64
N LEU A 761 11.42 1.40 -25.47
CA LEU A 761 12.21 1.76 -24.30
C LEU A 761 11.36 2.65 -23.39
N LYS A 762 11.01 2.17 -22.21
CA LYS A 762 10.42 2.99 -21.16
C LYS A 762 11.57 3.61 -20.37
N LEU A 763 11.68 4.94 -20.38
CA LEU A 763 12.84 5.64 -19.81
C LEU A 763 12.42 6.80 -18.93
N THR A 764 13.05 6.95 -17.76
CA THR A 764 12.89 8.17 -16.96
C THR A 764 13.60 9.33 -17.64
N THR A 765 12.84 10.36 -18.00
CA THR A 765 13.35 11.52 -18.76
C THR A 765 13.32 12.84 -17.99
N ALA A 766 12.53 12.90 -16.91
CA ALA A 766 12.43 14.07 -16.06
C ALA A 766 12.01 13.70 -14.63
N TYR A 767 12.18 14.63 -13.69
CA TYR A 767 11.61 14.57 -12.35
C TYR A 767 10.61 15.70 -12.11
N TYR A 768 9.63 15.43 -11.23
CA TYR A 768 8.67 16.40 -10.71
C TYR A 768 9.27 17.18 -9.54
N TYR A 769 9.03 18.49 -9.56
CA TYR A 769 9.39 19.43 -8.51
C TYR A 769 8.15 20.18 -8.06
N LEU A 770 7.95 20.22 -6.75
CA LEU A 770 6.87 20.94 -6.09
C LEU A 770 7.05 22.47 -6.23
N PRO A 771 6.03 23.29 -5.93
CA PRO A 771 6.12 24.74 -6.05
C PRO A 771 7.29 25.38 -5.28
N SER A 772 7.65 24.82 -4.13
CA SER A 772 8.84 25.17 -3.32
C SER A 772 10.18 24.91 -4.03
N GLY A 773 10.18 24.17 -5.14
CA GLY A 773 11.37 23.67 -5.81
C GLY A 773 11.89 22.36 -5.23
N ARG A 774 11.21 21.75 -4.25
CA ARG A 774 11.56 20.44 -3.68
C ARG A 774 11.36 19.31 -4.68
N LEU A 775 12.32 18.38 -4.73
CA LEU A 775 12.23 17.15 -5.52
C LEU A 775 11.29 16.16 -4.84
N LEU A 776 10.30 15.66 -5.57
CA LEU A 776 9.36 14.69 -5.01
C LEU A 776 9.95 13.26 -4.97
N HIS A 777 10.87 12.95 -5.88
CA HIS A 777 11.33 11.59 -6.10
C HIS A 777 12.25 11.07 -4.99
N ARG A 778 11.91 9.93 -4.41
CA ARG A 778 12.79 9.17 -3.51
C ARG A 778 14.01 8.66 -4.27
N LYS A 779 15.19 9.14 -3.85
CA LYS A 779 16.49 8.63 -4.27
C LYS A 779 17.15 7.88 -3.12
N ASP A 780 18.06 6.99 -3.47
CA ASP A 780 18.81 6.22 -2.47
C ASP A 780 19.63 7.12 -1.55
N GLY A 781 19.53 6.90 -0.24
CA GLY A 781 20.22 7.68 0.79
C GLY A 781 19.61 9.06 1.10
N GLU A 782 18.65 9.54 0.28
CA GLU A 782 18.01 10.84 0.51
C GLU A 782 16.88 10.75 1.56
N LYS A 783 16.82 11.74 2.44
CA LYS A 783 15.83 11.80 3.53
C LYS A 783 14.60 12.66 3.22
N ASP A 784 14.71 13.53 2.21
CA ASP A 784 13.67 14.46 1.79
C ASP A 784 13.07 14.00 0.45
N TRP A 785 11.88 13.41 0.51
CA TRP A 785 11.14 12.87 -0.64
C TRP A 785 9.65 12.78 -0.30
N GLY A 786 8.82 12.62 -1.33
CA GLY A 786 7.38 12.57 -1.18
C GLY A 786 6.82 13.85 -0.55
N VAL A 787 5.70 13.70 0.15
CA VAL A 787 4.98 14.76 0.85
C VAL A 787 4.73 14.28 2.28
N ASP A 788 5.38 14.91 3.24
CA ASP A 788 5.04 14.72 4.65
C ASP A 788 3.68 15.36 4.96
N PRO A 789 2.89 14.74 5.83
CA PRO A 789 1.73 15.40 6.40
C PRO A 789 2.16 16.55 7.32
N HIS A 790 1.27 17.52 7.50
CA HIS A 790 1.36 18.50 8.58
C HIS A 790 1.03 17.84 9.94
N VAL A 791 0.04 16.93 9.94
CA VAL A 791 -0.36 16.15 11.13
C VAL A 791 -0.24 14.67 10.81
N GLU A 792 0.74 14.02 11.44
CA GLU A 792 0.98 12.59 11.24
C GLU A 792 -0.03 11.74 12.02
N VAL A 793 -0.70 10.84 11.31
CA VAL A 793 -1.65 9.87 11.87
C VAL A 793 -1.39 8.53 11.21
N VAL A 794 -0.80 7.60 11.97
CA VAL A 794 -0.47 6.25 11.49
C VAL A 794 -1.65 5.31 11.74
N MET A 795 -2.07 4.59 10.70
CA MET A 795 -3.03 3.49 10.83
C MET A 795 -2.29 2.16 10.87
N THR A 796 -2.65 1.26 11.78
CA THR A 796 -2.12 -0.11 11.74
C THR A 796 -2.66 -0.87 10.52
N PRO A 797 -1.99 -1.95 10.06
CA PRO A 797 -2.51 -2.78 8.97
C PRO A 797 -3.94 -3.29 9.22
N ARG A 798 -4.27 -3.64 10.47
CA ARG A 798 -5.64 -4.05 10.86
C ARG A 798 -6.63 -2.91 10.71
N GLU A 799 -6.26 -1.70 11.15
CA GLU A 799 -7.10 -0.50 10.98
C GLU A 799 -7.27 -0.12 9.50
N GLN A 800 -6.21 -0.24 8.70
CA GLN A 800 -6.24 -0.04 7.25
C GLN A 800 -7.18 -1.03 6.55
N LYS A 801 -7.08 -2.33 6.88
CA LYS A 801 -7.98 -3.38 6.36
C LYS A 801 -9.44 -3.06 6.72
N ASN A 802 -9.70 -2.79 8.00
CA ASN A 802 -11.05 -2.45 8.47
C ASN A 802 -11.64 -1.25 7.74
N TRP A 803 -10.83 -0.20 7.50
CA TRP A 803 -11.24 0.96 6.73
C TRP A 803 -11.55 0.62 5.27
N LEU A 804 -10.70 -0.18 4.62
CA LEU A 804 -10.92 -0.62 3.23
C LEU A 804 -12.21 -1.43 3.10
N ASP A 805 -12.47 -2.33 4.05
CA ASP A 805 -13.68 -3.16 4.05
C ASP A 805 -14.95 -2.34 4.30
N LEU A 806 -14.90 -1.35 5.20
CA LEU A 806 -16.00 -0.39 5.39
C LEU A 806 -16.24 0.43 4.12
N ARG A 807 -15.18 0.93 3.48
CA ARG A 807 -15.29 1.68 2.21
C ARG A 807 -15.85 0.86 1.07
N ARG A 808 -15.48 -0.42 0.99
CA ARG A 808 -16.05 -1.34 -0.02
C ARG A 808 -17.57 -1.44 0.14
N LYS A 809 -18.09 -1.46 1.37
CA LYS A 809 -19.53 -1.50 1.66
C LYS A 809 -20.24 -0.20 1.33
N THR A 810 -19.63 0.94 1.67
CA THR A 810 -20.24 2.27 1.45
C THR A 810 -20.19 2.73 -0.01
N ASP A 811 -19.33 2.10 -0.83
CA ASP A 811 -19.20 2.34 -2.27
C ASP A 811 -20.12 1.46 -3.15
N LEU A 812 -20.91 0.54 -2.59
CA LEU A 812 -21.71 -0.45 -3.36
C LEU A 812 -22.88 0.18 -4.13
N LEU A 813 -23.07 -0.27 -5.38
CA LEU A 813 -24.05 0.30 -6.33
C LEU A 813 -25.51 -0.13 -6.11
N MET A 814 -25.77 -1.31 -5.53
CA MET A 814 -27.12 -1.92 -5.48
C MET A 814 -27.36 -2.69 -4.18
N ASP A 815 -28.63 -2.78 -3.78
CA ASP A 815 -29.15 -3.56 -2.64
C ASP A 815 -28.60 -3.16 -1.26
N VAL A 816 -28.44 -1.85 -1.00
CA VAL A 816 -28.02 -1.32 0.32
C VAL A 816 -29.21 -0.69 1.05
N ASP A 817 -29.49 -1.16 2.27
CA ASP A 817 -30.43 -0.52 3.19
C ASP A 817 -29.83 0.82 3.68
N VAL A 818 -30.61 1.91 3.55
CA VAL A 818 -30.15 3.28 3.82
C VAL A 818 -29.82 3.50 5.31
N GLU A 819 -30.58 2.88 6.21
CA GLU A 819 -30.36 2.95 7.66
C GLU A 819 -29.11 2.15 8.06
N GLU A 820 -28.92 0.99 7.42
CA GLU A 820 -27.71 0.17 7.55
C GLU A 820 -26.46 0.93 7.09
N LEU A 821 -26.56 1.62 5.95
CA LEU A 821 -25.48 2.44 5.40
C LEU A 821 -25.11 3.62 6.32
N ASP A 822 -26.09 4.27 6.97
CA ASP A 822 -25.82 5.36 7.91
C ASP A 822 -25.11 4.87 9.18
N LYS A 823 -25.48 3.68 9.68
CA LYS A 823 -24.78 3.06 10.81
C LYS A 823 -23.33 2.70 10.43
N ASP A 824 -23.12 2.13 9.25
CA ASP A 824 -21.80 1.73 8.76
C ASP A 824 -20.89 2.95 8.55
N LEU A 825 -21.42 4.07 8.05
CA LEU A 825 -20.69 5.34 7.94
C LEU A 825 -20.38 5.96 9.31
N ALA A 826 -21.26 5.83 10.29
CA ALA A 826 -20.97 6.29 11.65
C ALA A 826 -19.86 5.45 12.31
N ASP A 827 -19.81 4.15 12.03
CA ASP A 827 -18.74 3.28 12.49
C ASP A 827 -17.43 3.53 11.73
N GLU A 828 -17.49 3.81 10.42
CA GLU A 828 -16.36 4.30 9.63
C GLU A 828 -15.78 5.58 10.24
N TYR A 829 -16.63 6.57 10.55
CA TYR A 829 -16.18 7.77 11.21
C TYR A 829 -15.49 7.46 12.53
N LYS A 830 -16.00 6.56 13.38
CA LYS A 830 -15.30 6.18 14.64
C LYS A 830 -14.00 5.39 14.41
N ALA A 831 -13.93 4.65 13.31
CA ALA A 831 -12.84 3.75 12.95
C ALA A 831 -11.82 4.38 11.99
N ASP A 832 -11.92 5.67 11.68
CA ASP A 832 -10.99 6.40 10.81
C ASP A 832 -10.38 7.59 11.54
N LEU A 833 -9.29 7.37 12.29
CA LEU A 833 -8.61 8.46 13.02
C LEU A 833 -8.14 9.59 12.08
N PRO A 834 -7.51 9.34 10.91
CA PRO A 834 -7.17 10.42 9.98
C PRO A 834 -8.37 11.29 9.59
N LEU A 835 -9.54 10.70 9.34
CA LEU A 835 -10.76 11.46 9.05
C LEU A 835 -11.27 12.24 10.26
N ASN A 836 -11.26 11.66 11.47
CA ASN A 836 -11.59 12.39 12.70
C ASN A 836 -10.68 13.60 12.88
N THR A 837 -9.38 13.42 12.68
CA THR A 837 -8.38 14.49 12.76
C THR A 837 -8.70 15.58 11.75
N ALA A 838 -9.02 15.23 10.51
CA ALA A 838 -9.40 16.22 9.48
C ALA A 838 -10.67 16.99 9.84
N VAL A 839 -11.72 16.31 10.30
CA VAL A 839 -12.97 16.95 10.74
C VAL A 839 -12.74 17.86 11.94
N LEU A 840 -11.95 17.42 12.92
CA LEU A 840 -11.55 18.26 14.06
C LEU A 840 -10.84 19.52 13.58
N LEU A 841 -9.81 19.39 12.74
CA LEU A 841 -9.03 20.52 12.23
C LEU A 841 -9.90 21.54 11.48
N LEU A 842 -10.83 21.07 10.65
CA LEU A 842 -11.79 21.94 9.96
C LEU A 842 -12.70 22.70 10.95
N LYS A 843 -13.28 22.00 11.93
CA LYS A 843 -14.11 22.65 12.95
C LYS A 843 -13.31 23.68 13.77
N LEU A 844 -12.07 23.35 14.15
CA LEU A 844 -11.20 24.28 14.87
C LEU A 844 -10.83 25.50 14.01
N LYS A 845 -10.60 25.32 12.71
CA LYS A 845 -10.32 26.41 11.78
C LYS A 845 -11.51 27.34 11.58
N GLN A 846 -12.72 26.79 11.47
CA GLN A 846 -13.97 27.56 11.45
C GLN A 846 -14.14 28.39 12.73
N ILE A 847 -13.88 27.80 13.90
CA ILE A 847 -13.93 28.51 15.19
C ILE A 847 -12.89 29.63 15.21
N GLN A 848 -11.65 29.37 14.77
CA GLN A 848 -10.59 30.38 14.70
C GLN A 848 -11.00 31.57 13.81
N ALA A 849 -11.49 31.31 12.60
CA ALA A 849 -11.92 32.34 11.66
C ALA A 849 -13.07 33.19 12.24
N ASN A 850 -14.07 32.54 12.84
CA ASN A 850 -15.20 33.22 13.48
C ASN A 850 -14.74 34.08 14.68
N SER A 851 -13.81 33.58 15.48
CA SER A 851 -13.23 34.32 16.61
C SER A 851 -12.45 35.54 16.15
N ILE A 852 -11.59 35.42 15.13
CA ILE A 852 -10.85 36.55 14.55
C ILE A 852 -11.81 37.61 14.00
N ALA A 853 -12.84 37.19 13.26
CA ALA A 853 -13.85 38.10 12.71
C ALA A 853 -14.68 38.79 13.82
N ALA A 854 -14.90 38.14 14.96
CA ALA A 854 -15.54 38.75 16.12
C ALA A 854 -14.65 39.82 16.77
N VAL A 855 -13.35 39.55 16.94
CA VAL A 855 -12.38 40.52 17.47
C VAL A 855 -12.26 41.74 16.56
N ALA A 856 -12.13 41.53 15.25
CA ALA A 856 -12.04 42.62 14.28
C ALA A 856 -13.28 43.53 14.29
N ARG A 857 -14.48 42.97 14.48
CA ARG A 857 -15.72 43.73 14.64
C ARG A 857 -15.77 44.51 15.96
N ALA A 858 -15.26 43.92 17.04
CA ALA A 858 -15.25 44.55 18.36
C ALA A 858 -14.22 45.70 18.47
N GLY A 859 -13.11 45.66 17.72
CA GLY A 859 -12.09 46.71 17.71
C GLY A 859 -12.37 47.92 16.80
N ASN A 860 -13.41 47.85 15.96
CA ASN A 860 -13.84 48.94 15.07
C ASN A 860 -15.01 49.78 15.62
N ASN A 861 -15.50 49.44 16.82
CA ASN A 861 -16.43 50.24 17.64
C ASN A 861 -15.69 50.82 18.84
#